data_AF-A0A6B2M5Z5-F1
#
_entry.id   AF-A0A6B2M5Z5-F1
#
_cell.length_a   1.000
_cell.length_b   1.000
_cell.length_c   1.000
_cell.angle_alpha   90.00
_cell.angle_beta   90.00
_cell.angle_gamma   90.00
#
_symmetry.space_group_name_H-M   'P 1'
#
loop_
_entity.id
_entity.type
_entity.pdbx_description
1 polymer ?
#
loop_
_entity_poly.entity_id
_entity_poly.type
_entity_poly.pdbx_seq_one_letter_code
_entity_poly.pdbx_strand_id
1 'polypeptide(L)'
;MIQQLQKNPIHNSAELKAIKARVLSSRTLESGKAKRLVRVCMGGGCLSSGSSSIVSALKTALSSRGLLLDVEVMECGCMGPCSGGPLLALDEDQTLYRGISPKDVEKIVERHILGGEPVEEFLWKGQDGSAQATEASIDFFKGQDKIVLRNCGKIPPTSIEDYISVDGFFGIAKVLSGMKPEEVIEVVEDAGLRGRGGAGFPTAMKWKLACRAVGETKYILCNADEGDPGAFMDRSVLEGDPFSVIEGMLIGAFVIGAKEGFVYVRAEYPLAVERLQAAIDSAKERGLLGENILGSGFDFNLEIRMGSGAFVCGEETALIESIEGRRGEPRPRPPFPAQKGLWGAPTVLNNVETYANIPAILLHGSDWYASRGTEESKGTKVFALAGSIQNAGLVEVPIGTSLGELVYDIGGGTKNDRPFKAAQMGGPSGGCIPRQHLNVPLDYKSLQELGAIMGSGGMIVMDEDTCMVDVARFFLEFVQEESCGKCVPCRVGTKRMLEILERICAGEGEQGDIEKLIELGEQIKDTSLCGLGQTAPNPVLSTIRHFREEYEEHIHQKFCRSGTCAALVRAPCQCACPANVDIPGFVSLTGEKRYAEALQLHRERNPFAAICARVCFHTCESMCRRSSLDDAVSIRGIKRFMVDQEITVQMPEIHENPNNAKRKVAIVGGGPAGLSCAYFLARLGYKPVVFEAEARPGGMLVQAIPAYRLPRETVAREIRMIEQMGVDIRTQQRLGKDFTLSSLHEDGFECVFMGIGVPGGVQLDLPGCEGPGVIDGFNFLKEYNQRGSAPVGIKIVIVGGGNCATDAARTAIRLGAEVDLVYRRSQAEMPAYAEEIDQALQEGVRIHTLTNPTEIIREDGKIVAVECLQMKLGDFDRSGRRRPIESQKEIRIEADQVIFAIGQSFDFSSVCAEVGLETVANKQIRSDKQTGQTSIPWIFSGGDAATGPLSVIDAIAGGERAAVGMDCYLTGSNHAFWRNEHENTTAYDPDADPVPYPREALNTLPVDRRRHNFDEVDLPWTESVAIRQAKRCLRCDYGK
;
A
#
# COMPACT_ATOMS: atom_id res chain seq x y z
N MET A 1 -58.85 -8.20 -2.62
CA MET A 1 -59.14 -7.51 -1.35
C MET A 1 -57.89 -7.23 -0.51
N ILE A 2 -56.79 -8.00 -0.63
CA ILE A 2 -55.52 -7.78 0.11
C ILE A 2 -54.63 -6.67 -0.51
N GLN A 3 -54.71 -6.42 -1.82
CA GLN A 3 -53.99 -5.31 -2.48
C GLN A 3 -54.58 -3.91 -2.22
N GLN A 4 -55.79 -3.79 -1.66
CA GLN A 4 -56.44 -2.50 -1.41
C GLN A 4 -56.07 -1.86 -0.06
N LEU A 5 -55.47 -2.60 0.87
CA LEU A 5 -55.03 -2.09 2.18
C LEU A 5 -53.57 -1.60 2.20
N GLN A 6 -52.85 -1.70 1.07
CA GLN A 6 -51.43 -1.34 0.96
C GLN A 6 -51.15 0.14 0.64
N LYS A 7 -52.18 0.98 0.47
CA LYS A 7 -52.04 2.38 0.02
C LYS A 7 -52.72 3.42 0.94
N ASN A 8 -52.94 3.09 2.21
CA ASN A 8 -53.45 4.10 3.14
C ASN A 8 -52.32 5.04 3.56
N PRO A 9 -52.54 6.36 3.52
CA PRO A 9 -51.60 7.33 4.09
C PRO A 9 -51.43 7.10 5.59
N ILE A 10 -50.23 7.37 6.09
CA ILE A 10 -49.82 7.18 7.48
C ILE A 10 -50.01 8.53 8.19
N HIS A 11 -50.88 8.54 9.19
CA HIS A 11 -51.30 9.78 9.85
C HIS A 11 -50.73 9.96 11.25
N ASN A 12 -50.12 8.94 11.86
CA ASN A 12 -49.61 9.04 13.23
C ASN A 12 -48.58 7.94 13.54
N SER A 13 -47.90 8.06 14.69
CA SER A 13 -46.88 7.09 15.10
C SER A 13 -47.43 5.70 15.46
N ALA A 14 -48.72 5.57 15.81
CA ALA A 14 -49.32 4.28 16.11
C ALA A 14 -49.46 3.43 14.84
N GLU A 15 -49.75 4.05 13.70
CA GLU A 15 -49.78 3.39 12.39
C GLU A 15 -48.39 2.93 11.95
N LEU A 16 -47.33 3.71 12.20
CA LEU A 16 -45.94 3.26 11.98
C LEU A 16 -45.63 1.98 12.80
N LYS A 17 -46.04 1.94 14.07
CA LYS A 17 -45.89 0.74 14.93
C LYS A 17 -46.67 -0.45 14.38
N ALA A 18 -47.88 -0.23 13.88
CA ALA A 18 -48.70 -1.28 13.28
C ALA A 18 -48.06 -1.85 12.00
N ILE A 19 -47.49 -1.00 11.14
CA ILE A 19 -46.77 -1.43 9.93
C ILE A 19 -45.52 -2.23 10.32
N LYS A 20 -44.71 -1.75 11.27
CA LYS A 20 -43.54 -2.48 11.79
C LYS A 20 -43.92 -3.88 12.28
N ALA A 21 -44.96 -3.98 13.12
CA ALA A 21 -45.43 -5.27 13.62
C ALA A 21 -45.93 -6.21 12.50
N ARG A 22 -46.58 -5.65 11.46
CA ARG A 22 -47.06 -6.41 10.31
C ARG A 22 -45.92 -6.96 9.45
N VAL A 23 -44.90 -6.15 9.15
CA VAL A 23 -43.75 -6.58 8.33
C VAL A 23 -42.95 -7.67 9.05
N LEU A 24 -42.72 -7.49 10.36
CA LEU A 24 -42.04 -8.50 11.18
C LEU A 24 -42.83 -9.81 11.25
N SER A 25 -44.16 -9.76 11.37
CA SER A 25 -45.00 -10.95 11.37
C SER A 25 -45.10 -11.64 10.00
N SER A 26 -45.09 -10.89 8.88
CA SER A 26 -45.12 -11.49 7.53
C SER A 26 -43.88 -12.31 7.16
N ARG A 27 -42.76 -12.09 7.88
CA ARG A 27 -41.53 -12.88 7.74
C ARG A 27 -41.56 -14.18 8.57
N THR A 28 -42.70 -14.49 9.20
CA THR A 28 -42.94 -15.72 9.96
C THR A 28 -43.88 -16.64 9.16
N LEU A 29 -43.48 -17.90 8.97
CA LEU A 29 -44.28 -18.96 8.32
C LEU A 29 -45.50 -19.34 9.18
N GLU A 30 -46.51 -19.97 8.57
CA GLU A 30 -47.69 -20.51 9.29
C GLU A 30 -47.32 -21.54 10.38
N SER A 31 -46.14 -22.16 10.27
CA SER A 31 -45.56 -23.07 11.26
C SER A 31 -44.93 -22.37 12.47
N GLY A 32 -44.91 -21.03 12.50
CA GLY A 32 -44.26 -20.23 13.55
C GLY A 32 -42.74 -20.07 13.39
N LYS A 33 -42.13 -20.67 12.35
CA LYS A 33 -40.70 -20.51 12.01
C LYS A 33 -40.49 -19.30 11.10
N ALA A 34 -39.37 -18.59 11.21
CA ALA A 34 -39.03 -17.52 10.26
C ALA A 34 -38.82 -18.10 8.85
N LYS A 35 -39.28 -17.39 7.81
CA LYS A 35 -38.89 -17.69 6.41
C LYS A 35 -37.39 -17.57 6.28
N ARG A 36 -36.76 -18.45 5.51
CA ARG A 36 -35.33 -18.34 5.23
C ARG A 36 -35.11 -17.18 4.27
N LEU A 37 -34.30 -16.21 4.67
CA LEU A 37 -34.00 -15.02 3.88
C LEU A 37 -32.61 -15.16 3.25
N VAL A 38 -32.57 -15.05 1.92
CA VAL A 38 -31.33 -15.00 1.13
C VAL A 38 -31.19 -13.60 0.56
N ARG A 39 -30.20 -12.85 1.05
CA ARG A 39 -29.92 -11.49 0.59
C ARG A 39 -28.87 -11.51 -0.51
N VAL A 40 -29.11 -10.81 -1.61
CA VAL A 40 -28.15 -10.62 -2.70
C VAL A 40 -27.80 -9.15 -2.80
N CYS A 41 -26.51 -8.85 -2.77
CA CYS A 41 -26.02 -7.48 -2.86
C CYS A 41 -26.27 -6.89 -4.25
N MET A 42 -27.05 -5.81 -4.31
CA MET A 42 -27.38 -5.05 -5.53
C MET A 42 -26.83 -3.63 -5.47
N GLY A 43 -25.69 -3.43 -4.80
CA GLY A 43 -24.90 -2.20 -4.88
C GLY A 43 -24.11 -2.13 -6.20
N GLY A 44 -23.72 -0.92 -6.62
CA GLY A 44 -23.05 -0.69 -7.92
C GLY A 44 -21.90 -1.67 -8.25
N GLY A 45 -21.01 -1.98 -7.30
CA GLY A 45 -19.89 -2.91 -7.53
C GLY A 45 -20.33 -4.36 -7.80
N CYS A 46 -21.33 -4.87 -7.08
CA CYS A 46 -21.85 -6.22 -7.27
C CYS A 46 -22.72 -6.32 -8.54
N LEU A 47 -23.48 -5.26 -8.86
CA LEU A 47 -24.24 -5.17 -10.11
C LEU A 47 -23.33 -5.24 -11.33
N SER A 48 -22.25 -4.46 -11.35
CA SER A 48 -21.24 -4.51 -12.42
C SER A 48 -20.54 -5.86 -12.52
N SER A 49 -20.52 -6.64 -11.43
CA SER A 49 -19.94 -7.99 -11.36
C SER A 49 -20.95 -9.10 -11.67
N GLY A 50 -22.19 -8.77 -12.06
CA GLY A 50 -23.18 -9.74 -12.53
C GLY A 50 -24.20 -10.24 -11.49
N SER A 51 -24.44 -9.51 -10.39
CA SER A 51 -25.39 -9.94 -9.35
C SER A 51 -26.83 -10.18 -9.84
N SER A 52 -27.30 -9.44 -10.86
CA SER A 52 -28.63 -9.65 -11.46
C SER A 52 -28.81 -11.07 -12.05
N SER A 53 -27.74 -11.65 -12.58
CA SER A 53 -27.74 -13.01 -13.10
C SER A 53 -27.83 -14.05 -11.98
N ILE A 54 -27.24 -13.75 -10.82
CA ILE A 54 -27.30 -14.60 -9.61
C ILE A 54 -28.72 -14.63 -9.05
N VAL A 55 -29.39 -13.48 -8.95
CA VAL A 55 -30.80 -13.41 -8.52
C VAL A 55 -31.69 -14.26 -9.42
N SER A 56 -31.51 -14.16 -10.74
CA SER A 56 -32.25 -14.95 -11.72
C SER A 56 -31.99 -16.46 -11.57
N ALA A 57 -30.72 -16.85 -11.39
CA ALA A 57 -30.32 -18.24 -11.16
C ALA A 57 -30.90 -18.79 -9.85
N LEU A 58 -30.87 -18.02 -8.75
CA LEU A 58 -31.44 -18.39 -7.46
C LEU A 58 -32.94 -18.63 -7.57
N LYS A 59 -33.69 -17.69 -8.15
CA LYS A 59 -35.14 -17.81 -8.34
C LYS A 59 -35.47 -19.06 -9.17
N THR A 60 -34.68 -19.35 -10.21
CA THR A 60 -34.86 -20.55 -11.05
C THR A 60 -34.58 -21.85 -10.28
N ALA A 61 -33.46 -21.91 -9.56
CA ALA A 61 -33.05 -23.08 -8.79
C ALA A 61 -33.98 -23.39 -7.60
N LEU A 62 -34.54 -22.34 -6.95
CA LEU A 62 -35.54 -22.50 -5.90
C LEU A 62 -36.89 -22.93 -6.46
N SER A 63 -37.28 -22.40 -7.62
CA SER A 63 -38.52 -22.76 -8.32
C SER A 63 -38.54 -24.22 -8.75
N SER A 64 -37.46 -24.71 -9.38
CA SER A 64 -37.35 -26.10 -9.84
C SER A 64 -37.43 -27.13 -8.71
N ARG A 65 -37.23 -26.69 -7.45
CA ARG A 65 -37.25 -27.51 -6.24
C ARG A 65 -38.45 -27.26 -5.34
N GLY A 66 -39.37 -26.38 -5.74
CA GLY A 66 -40.58 -26.07 -4.97
C GLY A 66 -40.35 -25.29 -3.67
N LEU A 67 -39.19 -24.63 -3.50
CA LEU A 67 -38.77 -23.97 -2.26
C LEU A 67 -39.18 -22.49 -2.15
N LEU A 68 -39.85 -21.93 -3.17
CA LEU A 68 -40.22 -20.51 -3.22
C LEU A 68 -41.19 -20.07 -2.10
N LEU A 69 -41.86 -21.01 -1.43
CA LEU A 69 -42.73 -20.71 -0.29
C LEU A 69 -41.95 -20.58 1.02
N ASP A 70 -40.80 -21.25 1.11
CA ASP A 70 -39.98 -21.36 2.33
C ASP A 70 -38.76 -20.41 2.32
N VAL A 71 -38.26 -20.06 1.12
CA VAL A 71 -37.08 -19.23 0.92
C VAL A 71 -37.43 -17.95 0.16
N GLU A 72 -37.15 -16.80 0.77
CA GLU A 72 -37.30 -15.48 0.17
C GLU A 72 -35.94 -14.98 -0.36
N VAL A 73 -35.90 -14.54 -1.62
CA VAL A 73 -34.72 -13.91 -2.21
C VAL A 73 -34.91 -12.40 -2.19
N MET A 74 -34.08 -11.71 -1.42
CA MET A 74 -34.12 -10.27 -1.22
C MET A 74 -32.97 -9.57 -1.93
N GLU A 75 -33.30 -8.56 -2.70
CA GLU A 75 -32.37 -7.67 -3.37
C GLU A 75 -32.07 -6.48 -2.45
N CYS A 76 -30.86 -6.41 -1.89
CA CYS A 76 -30.50 -5.40 -0.89
C CYS A 76 -29.44 -4.41 -1.40
N GLY A 77 -29.22 -3.33 -0.66
CA GLY A 77 -28.14 -2.36 -0.93
C GLY A 77 -26.71 -2.95 -0.80
N CYS A 78 -25.72 -2.07 -0.88
CA CYS A 78 -24.30 -2.45 -0.73
C CYS A 78 -24.04 -3.08 0.66
N MET A 79 -23.31 -4.20 0.69
CA MET A 79 -22.91 -4.88 1.95
C MET A 79 -21.53 -4.45 2.48
N GLY A 80 -20.74 -3.67 1.71
CA GLY A 80 -19.45 -3.12 2.13
C GLY A 80 -18.24 -3.58 1.31
N PRO A 81 -17.83 -4.86 1.36
CA PRO A 81 -16.58 -5.31 0.74
C PRO A 81 -16.75 -5.57 -0.76
N CYS A 82 -16.55 -4.52 -1.55
CA CYS A 82 -16.69 -4.54 -3.01
C CYS A 82 -15.73 -5.54 -3.70
N SER A 83 -14.53 -5.73 -3.14
CA SER A 83 -13.53 -6.69 -3.62
C SER A 83 -13.98 -8.17 -3.59
N GLY A 84 -14.93 -8.51 -2.73
CA GLY A 84 -15.50 -9.87 -2.65
C GLY A 84 -16.77 -10.06 -3.49
N GLY A 85 -17.22 -9.04 -4.22
CA GLY A 85 -18.46 -9.10 -5.00
C GLY A 85 -18.41 -10.10 -6.17
N PRO A 86 -19.54 -10.66 -6.61
CA PRO A 86 -20.89 -10.55 -6.02
C PRO A 86 -21.04 -11.26 -4.66
N LEU A 87 -21.83 -10.67 -3.76
CA LEU A 87 -22.06 -11.15 -2.40
C LEU A 87 -23.46 -11.72 -2.21
N LEU A 88 -23.55 -12.80 -1.42
CA LEU A 88 -24.80 -13.47 -1.06
C LEU A 88 -24.77 -13.82 0.43
N ALA A 89 -25.79 -13.40 1.18
CA ALA A 89 -25.91 -13.69 2.62
C ALA A 89 -27.12 -14.59 2.91
N LEU A 90 -26.95 -15.55 3.82
CA LEU A 90 -28.03 -16.36 4.38
C LEU A 90 -28.24 -15.97 5.83
N ASP A 91 -29.44 -15.51 6.16
CA ASP A 91 -29.71 -14.97 7.50
C ASP A 91 -29.94 -16.06 8.56
N GLU A 92 -30.24 -17.29 8.15
CA GLU A 92 -30.49 -18.42 9.06
C GLU A 92 -29.28 -18.71 9.97
N ASP A 93 -28.07 -18.68 9.41
CA ASP A 93 -26.81 -18.90 10.12
C ASP A 93 -25.80 -17.75 9.96
N GLN A 94 -26.25 -16.63 9.38
CA GLN A 94 -25.46 -15.42 9.14
C GLN A 94 -24.25 -15.65 8.21
N THR A 95 -24.30 -16.66 7.34
CA THR A 95 -23.23 -16.92 6.37
C THR A 95 -23.20 -15.85 5.28
N LEU A 96 -22.01 -15.30 5.00
CA LEU A 96 -21.75 -14.37 3.91
C LEU A 96 -20.79 -14.98 2.90
N TYR A 97 -21.30 -15.26 1.70
CA TYR A 97 -20.51 -15.77 0.59
C TYR A 97 -19.93 -14.66 -0.28
N ARG A 98 -18.76 -14.95 -0.88
CA ARG A 98 -18.03 -14.05 -1.79
C ARG A 98 -17.75 -14.69 -3.15
N GLY A 99 -17.61 -13.86 -4.18
CA GLY A 99 -17.16 -14.27 -5.52
C GLY A 99 -18.09 -15.25 -6.24
N ILE A 100 -19.39 -15.16 -5.98
CA ILE A 100 -20.37 -16.13 -6.51
C ILE A 100 -20.60 -15.87 -8.01
N SER A 101 -20.58 -16.95 -8.81
CA SER A 101 -21.03 -16.92 -10.20
C SER A 101 -22.41 -17.58 -10.37
N PRO A 102 -23.13 -17.35 -11.48
CA PRO A 102 -24.42 -18.01 -11.73
C PRO A 102 -24.36 -19.54 -11.70
N LYS A 103 -23.21 -20.15 -12.02
CA LYS A 103 -23.02 -21.61 -12.02
C LYS A 103 -22.91 -22.20 -10.61
N ASP A 104 -22.47 -21.38 -9.65
CA ASP A 104 -22.23 -21.82 -8.27
C ASP A 104 -23.52 -21.85 -7.45
N VAL A 105 -24.57 -21.19 -7.93
CA VAL A 105 -25.87 -21.08 -7.25
C VAL A 105 -26.48 -22.45 -6.98
N GLU A 106 -26.45 -23.37 -7.94
CA GLU A 106 -27.00 -24.72 -7.74
C GLU A 106 -26.33 -25.44 -6.58
N LYS A 107 -24.99 -25.34 -6.47
CA LYS A 107 -24.20 -25.92 -5.39
C LYS A 107 -24.56 -25.35 -4.02
N ILE A 108 -24.79 -24.03 -3.93
CA ILE A 108 -25.22 -23.37 -2.69
C ILE A 108 -26.62 -23.83 -2.28
N VAL A 109 -27.55 -23.91 -3.23
CA VAL A 109 -28.92 -24.36 -2.93
C VAL A 109 -28.93 -25.83 -2.48
N GLU A 110 -28.10 -26.69 -3.08
CA GLU A 110 -28.00 -28.12 -2.70
C GLU A 110 -27.34 -28.32 -1.35
N ARG A 111 -26.11 -27.82 -1.17
CA ARG A 111 -25.31 -28.14 0.02
C ARG A 111 -25.76 -27.34 1.23
N HIS A 112 -26.07 -26.07 1.06
CA HIS A 112 -26.31 -25.17 2.19
C HIS A 112 -27.80 -24.99 2.46
N ILE A 113 -28.59 -24.54 1.48
CA ILE A 113 -30.02 -24.30 1.70
C ILE A 113 -30.76 -25.60 2.02
N LEU A 114 -30.50 -26.68 1.27
CA LEU A 114 -31.11 -27.99 1.54
C LEU A 114 -30.32 -28.82 2.55
N GLY A 115 -28.99 -28.91 2.40
CA GLY A 115 -28.14 -29.78 3.21
C GLY A 115 -27.70 -29.20 4.57
N GLY A 116 -27.81 -27.88 4.78
CA GLY A 116 -27.40 -27.21 6.01
C GLY A 116 -25.89 -26.99 6.17
N GLU A 117 -25.09 -27.32 5.16
CA GLU A 117 -23.62 -27.17 5.21
C GLU A 117 -23.14 -25.97 4.38
N PRO A 118 -22.41 -25.01 4.97
CA PRO A 118 -21.78 -23.94 4.21
C PRO A 118 -20.76 -24.47 3.19
N VAL A 119 -20.68 -23.81 2.04
CA VAL A 119 -19.74 -24.17 0.97
C VAL A 119 -18.40 -23.47 1.22
N GLU A 120 -17.45 -24.20 1.81
CA GLU A 120 -16.13 -23.66 2.24
C GLU A 120 -15.36 -22.88 1.16
N GLU A 121 -15.50 -23.26 -0.10
CA GLU A 121 -14.84 -22.61 -1.25
C GLU A 121 -15.22 -21.13 -1.42
N PHE A 122 -16.43 -20.77 -0.99
CA PHE A 122 -16.98 -19.41 -1.14
C PHE A 122 -16.94 -18.62 0.18
N LEU A 123 -16.39 -19.20 1.25
CA LEU A 123 -16.22 -18.52 2.53
C LEU A 123 -15.00 -17.58 2.47
N TRP A 124 -14.98 -16.63 3.39
CA TRP A 124 -13.85 -15.74 3.56
C TRP A 124 -12.70 -16.51 4.23
N LYS A 125 -11.47 -16.04 4.01
CA LYS A 125 -10.29 -16.58 4.69
C LYS A 125 -9.70 -15.49 5.56
N GLY A 126 -9.47 -15.80 6.84
CA GLY A 126 -8.76 -14.93 7.76
C GLY A 126 -7.27 -14.85 7.44
N GLN A 127 -6.57 -13.94 8.12
CA GLN A 127 -5.11 -13.81 8.00
C GLN A 127 -4.35 -15.10 8.37
N ASP A 128 -4.92 -15.95 9.21
CA ASP A 128 -4.39 -17.26 9.60
C ASP A 128 -4.81 -18.42 8.66
N GLY A 129 -5.52 -18.10 7.58
CA GLY A 129 -6.05 -19.06 6.61
C GLY A 129 -7.33 -19.78 7.06
N SER A 130 -7.87 -19.46 8.24
CA SER A 130 -9.11 -20.06 8.74
C SER A 130 -10.33 -19.58 7.94
N ALA A 131 -11.31 -20.47 7.76
CA ALA A 131 -12.56 -20.12 7.10
C ALA A 131 -13.42 -19.22 8.00
N GLN A 132 -13.84 -18.07 7.47
CA GLN A 132 -14.67 -17.07 8.14
C GLN A 132 -16.02 -17.01 7.41
N ALA A 133 -17.08 -17.45 8.09
CA ALA A 133 -18.41 -17.55 7.49
C ALA A 133 -19.30 -16.34 7.78
N THR A 134 -19.16 -15.72 8.95
CA THR A 134 -20.11 -14.70 9.45
C THR A 134 -19.49 -13.30 9.45
N GLU A 135 -20.31 -12.25 9.31
CA GLU A 135 -19.84 -10.86 9.41
C GLU A 135 -19.00 -10.62 10.67
N ALA A 136 -19.37 -11.20 11.81
CA ALA A 136 -18.62 -11.06 13.07
C ALA A 136 -17.23 -11.74 13.04
N SER A 137 -17.07 -12.81 12.27
CA SER A 137 -15.80 -13.52 12.14
C SER A 137 -14.87 -12.89 11.10
N ILE A 138 -15.44 -12.23 10.10
CA ILE A 138 -14.72 -11.67 8.94
C ILE A 138 -13.92 -10.44 9.35
N ASP A 139 -12.61 -10.46 9.07
CA ASP A 139 -11.69 -9.38 9.50
C ASP A 139 -12.10 -8.00 8.97
N PHE A 140 -12.65 -7.92 7.75
CA PHE A 140 -13.14 -6.67 7.15
C PHE A 140 -14.21 -5.96 7.99
N PHE A 141 -15.07 -6.68 8.72
CA PHE A 141 -16.13 -6.05 9.53
C PHE A 141 -15.69 -5.82 10.99
N LYS A 142 -14.59 -6.43 11.43
CA LYS A 142 -14.06 -6.19 12.77
C LYS A 142 -13.59 -4.74 12.90
N GLY A 143 -13.97 -4.09 14.00
CA GLY A 143 -13.65 -2.67 14.24
C GLY A 143 -14.59 -1.67 13.57
N GLN A 144 -15.55 -2.12 12.76
CA GLN A 144 -16.57 -1.22 12.21
C GLN A 144 -17.69 -0.92 13.21
N ASP A 145 -18.19 0.31 13.21
CA ASP A 145 -19.38 0.74 13.95
C ASP A 145 -20.31 1.49 12.99
N LYS A 146 -21.32 0.77 12.48
CA LYS A 146 -22.17 1.26 11.39
C LYS A 146 -23.34 2.08 11.93
N ILE A 147 -23.28 3.41 11.81
CA ILE A 147 -24.39 4.34 12.06
C ILE A 147 -25.04 4.73 10.74
N VAL A 148 -24.26 5.25 9.79
CA VAL A 148 -24.74 5.71 8.48
C VAL A 148 -25.12 4.50 7.62
N LEU A 149 -24.27 3.48 7.59
CA LEU A 149 -24.46 2.27 6.78
C LEU A 149 -25.30 1.19 7.50
N ARG A 150 -25.95 1.52 8.63
CA ARG A 150 -26.63 0.56 9.52
C ARG A 150 -27.66 -0.33 8.81
N ASN A 151 -28.33 0.21 7.79
CA ASN A 151 -29.38 -0.43 7.02
C ASN A 151 -28.90 -0.94 5.66
N CYS A 152 -27.78 -0.43 5.15
CA CYS A 152 -27.21 -0.86 3.87
C CYS A 152 -26.91 -2.36 3.89
N GLY A 153 -27.38 -3.07 2.86
CA GLY A 153 -27.24 -4.52 2.77
C GLY A 153 -28.23 -5.33 3.62
N LYS A 154 -29.05 -4.70 4.47
CA LYS A 154 -30.05 -5.39 5.32
C LYS A 154 -31.49 -5.24 4.84
N ILE A 155 -31.79 -4.16 4.14
CA ILE A 155 -33.14 -3.87 3.62
C ILE A 155 -33.14 -3.69 2.10
N PRO A 156 -34.28 -3.91 1.43
CA PRO A 156 -34.47 -3.45 0.06
C PRO A 156 -34.52 -1.92 0.02
N PRO A 157 -33.75 -1.25 -0.86
CA PRO A 157 -33.61 0.20 -0.83
C PRO A 157 -34.88 0.97 -1.23
N THR A 158 -35.80 0.33 -1.95
CA THR A 158 -37.04 0.95 -2.46
C THR A 158 -38.27 0.59 -1.63
N SER A 159 -38.13 -0.19 -0.55
CA SER A 159 -39.25 -0.63 0.28
C SER A 159 -39.40 0.23 1.53
N ILE A 160 -40.43 1.08 1.54
CA ILE A 160 -40.73 1.93 2.70
C ILE A 160 -41.14 1.11 3.94
N GLU A 161 -41.81 -0.02 3.74
CA GLU A 161 -42.26 -0.88 4.83
C GLU A 161 -41.08 -1.56 5.53
N ASP A 162 -40.07 -1.98 4.76
CA ASP A 162 -38.85 -2.56 5.32
C ASP A 162 -38.02 -1.50 6.06
N TYR A 163 -37.96 -0.25 5.57
CA TYR A 163 -37.35 0.85 6.31
C TYR A 163 -38.08 1.14 7.65
N ILE A 164 -39.42 1.16 7.66
CA ILE A 164 -40.21 1.29 8.90
C ILE A 164 -39.97 0.11 9.85
N SER A 165 -39.76 -1.10 9.31
CA SER A 165 -39.49 -2.29 10.12
C SER A 165 -38.20 -2.20 10.93
N VAL A 166 -37.24 -1.39 10.46
CA VAL A 166 -35.95 -1.10 11.12
C VAL A 166 -35.94 0.29 11.77
N ASP A 167 -37.09 0.74 12.28
CA ASP A 167 -37.28 2.01 13.00
C ASP A 167 -37.18 3.29 12.15
N GLY A 168 -37.31 3.16 10.83
CA GLY A 168 -37.44 4.30 9.92
C GLY A 168 -38.69 5.16 10.17
N PHE A 169 -38.54 6.48 10.01
CA PHE A 169 -39.54 7.52 10.29
C PHE A 169 -39.94 7.70 11.76
N PHE A 170 -39.44 6.88 12.69
CA PHE A 170 -39.70 7.07 14.11
C PHE A 170 -38.95 8.30 14.68
N GLY A 171 -37.85 8.72 14.04
CA GLY A 171 -37.11 9.92 14.43
C GLY A 171 -37.94 11.18 14.19
N ILE A 172 -38.47 11.34 12.97
CA ILE A 172 -39.37 12.47 12.65
C ILE A 172 -40.70 12.38 13.44
N ALA A 173 -41.24 11.18 13.66
CA ALA A 173 -42.46 11.01 14.46
C ALA A 173 -42.26 11.49 15.91
N LYS A 174 -41.08 11.26 16.51
CA LYS A 174 -40.72 11.78 17.83
C LYS A 174 -40.66 13.31 17.82
N VAL A 175 -40.03 13.91 16.81
CA VAL A 175 -39.94 15.37 16.66
C VAL A 175 -41.33 16.01 16.56
N LEU A 176 -42.17 15.52 15.64
CA LEU A 176 -43.51 16.06 15.39
C LEU A 176 -44.49 15.79 16.54
N SER A 177 -44.19 14.85 17.44
CA SER A 177 -45.05 14.55 18.60
C SER A 177 -44.97 15.58 19.74
N GLY A 178 -44.04 16.56 19.67
CA GLY A 178 -44.00 17.65 20.65
C GLY A 178 -42.67 18.38 20.83
N MET A 179 -41.63 18.09 20.05
CA MET A 179 -40.35 18.80 20.16
C MET A 179 -40.39 20.16 19.46
N LYS A 180 -39.72 21.16 20.05
CA LYS A 180 -39.49 22.45 19.40
C LYS A 180 -38.25 22.42 18.50
N PRO A 181 -38.17 23.26 17.45
CA PRO A 181 -36.98 23.38 16.62
C PRO A 181 -35.68 23.60 17.42
N GLU A 182 -35.73 24.40 18.49
CA GLU A 182 -34.57 24.66 19.35
C GLU A 182 -34.07 23.42 20.08
N GLU A 183 -34.98 22.57 20.57
CA GLU A 183 -34.64 21.32 21.26
C GLU A 183 -33.98 20.31 20.31
N VAL A 184 -34.43 20.27 19.05
CA VAL A 184 -33.80 19.44 18.02
C VAL A 184 -32.38 19.94 17.71
N ILE A 185 -32.18 21.26 17.62
CA ILE A 185 -30.85 21.86 17.45
C ILE A 185 -29.94 21.50 18.62
N GLU A 186 -30.43 21.58 19.86
CA GLU A 186 -29.66 21.21 21.06
C GLU A 186 -29.22 19.74 21.03
N VAL A 187 -30.12 18.81 20.67
CA VAL A 187 -29.74 17.38 20.53
C VAL A 187 -28.63 17.19 19.48
N VAL A 188 -28.70 17.89 18.35
CA VAL A 188 -27.65 17.82 17.30
C VAL A 188 -26.36 18.52 17.75
N GLU A 189 -26.45 19.60 18.54
CA GLU A 189 -25.33 20.34 19.12
C GLU A 189 -24.58 19.48 20.14
N ASP A 190 -25.30 18.82 21.06
CA ASP A 190 -24.73 17.94 22.09
C ASP A 190 -24.11 16.67 21.49
N ALA A 191 -24.72 16.13 20.43
CA ALA A 191 -24.14 15.05 19.64
C ALA A 191 -22.80 15.45 19.00
N GLY A 192 -22.57 16.76 18.79
CA GLY A 192 -21.37 17.29 18.16
C GLY A 192 -21.21 16.90 16.69
N LEU A 193 -22.33 16.73 15.97
CA LEU A 193 -22.30 16.39 14.55
C LEU A 193 -21.65 17.50 13.72
N ARG A 194 -20.59 17.13 13.00
CA ARG A 194 -19.90 18.00 12.04
C ARG A 194 -20.28 17.61 10.62
N GLY A 195 -20.33 18.59 9.72
CA GLY A 195 -20.65 18.37 8.31
C GLY A 195 -19.68 17.40 7.65
N ARG A 196 -20.21 16.37 7.03
CA ARG A 196 -19.44 15.22 6.53
C ARG A 196 -18.88 15.36 5.12
N GLY A 197 -19.28 16.39 4.38
CA GLY A 197 -18.77 16.71 3.04
C GLY A 197 -17.39 17.40 3.01
N GLY A 198 -16.52 17.19 4.00
CA GLY A 198 -15.14 17.69 4.00
C GLY A 198 -14.80 18.70 5.09
N ALA A 199 -15.38 19.91 5.05
CA ALA A 199 -14.92 21.02 5.91
C ALA A 199 -15.18 20.86 7.42
N GLY A 200 -16.02 19.90 7.84
CA GLY A 200 -16.26 19.64 9.25
C GLY A 200 -16.93 20.80 10.01
N PHE A 201 -17.76 21.62 9.36
CA PHE A 201 -18.47 22.71 10.03
C PHE A 201 -19.59 22.17 10.95
N PRO A 202 -19.80 22.71 12.18
CA PRO A 202 -20.85 22.22 13.08
C PRO A 202 -22.26 22.34 12.49
N THR A 203 -22.97 21.21 12.38
CA THR A 203 -24.29 21.17 11.72
C THR A 203 -25.34 21.98 12.48
N ALA A 204 -25.35 21.86 13.82
CA ALA A 204 -26.27 22.61 14.68
C ALA A 204 -26.12 24.14 14.51
N MET A 205 -24.89 24.64 14.41
CA MET A 205 -24.63 26.07 14.18
C MET A 205 -25.22 26.54 12.84
N LYS A 206 -25.09 25.72 11.78
CA LYS A 206 -25.65 26.02 10.46
C LYS A 206 -27.18 26.10 10.51
N TRP A 207 -27.82 25.16 11.20
CA TRP A 207 -29.27 25.12 11.38
C TRP A 207 -29.75 26.31 12.23
N LYS A 208 -29.04 26.64 13.31
CA LYS A 208 -29.33 27.79 14.19
C LYS A 208 -29.30 29.12 13.44
N LEU A 209 -28.32 29.31 12.55
CA LEU A 209 -28.22 30.52 11.72
C LEU A 209 -29.41 30.65 10.75
N ALA A 210 -29.77 29.58 10.05
CA ALA A 210 -30.89 29.59 9.10
C ALA A 210 -32.26 29.65 9.79
N CYS A 211 -32.40 29.03 10.97
CA CYS A 211 -33.61 29.12 11.79
C CYS A 211 -33.88 30.59 12.20
N ARG A 212 -32.84 31.31 12.63
CA ARG A 212 -32.92 32.73 13.03
C ARG A 212 -32.99 33.72 11.87
N ALA A 213 -32.64 33.31 10.65
CA ALA A 213 -32.65 34.19 9.50
C ALA A 213 -34.08 34.62 9.13
N VAL A 214 -34.23 35.92 8.82
CA VAL A 214 -35.52 36.52 8.42
C VAL A 214 -35.84 36.15 6.97
N GLY A 215 -36.96 35.49 6.75
CA GLY A 215 -37.48 35.14 5.43
C GLY A 215 -38.71 34.24 5.56
N GLU A 216 -39.79 34.55 4.83
CA GLU A 216 -41.02 33.73 4.81
C GLU A 216 -40.79 32.38 4.12
N THR A 217 -39.90 32.35 3.13
CA THR A 217 -39.53 31.14 2.39
C THR A 217 -38.12 30.74 2.75
N LYS A 218 -37.90 29.45 3.02
CA LYS A 218 -36.61 28.86 3.34
C LYS A 218 -36.47 27.53 2.61
N TYR A 219 -35.24 27.16 2.29
CA TYR A 219 -34.96 25.94 1.53
C TYR A 219 -33.98 25.04 2.26
N ILE A 220 -34.14 23.74 2.05
CA ILE A 220 -33.18 22.73 2.49
C ILE A 220 -32.61 21.97 1.30
N LEU A 221 -31.29 21.86 1.25
CA LEU A 221 -30.57 21.22 0.15
C LEU A 221 -29.77 20.04 0.68
N CYS A 222 -29.73 18.99 -0.12
CA CYS A 222 -28.83 17.86 0.04
C CYS A 222 -27.82 17.86 -1.11
N ASN A 223 -26.54 17.96 -0.75
CA ASN A 223 -25.43 17.84 -1.69
C ASN A 223 -25.04 16.37 -1.82
N ALA A 224 -25.41 15.78 -2.96
CA ALA A 224 -25.02 14.44 -3.39
C ALA A 224 -24.14 14.49 -4.66
N ASP A 225 -23.38 15.57 -4.83
CA ASP A 225 -22.37 15.73 -5.89
C ASP A 225 -21.02 15.18 -5.42
N GLU A 226 -20.98 13.87 -5.16
CA GLU A 226 -19.79 13.14 -4.72
C GLU A 226 -18.82 12.97 -5.90
N GLY A 227 -18.11 14.04 -6.23
CA GLY A 227 -17.20 14.13 -7.37
C GLY A 227 -15.81 13.54 -7.15
N ASP A 228 -15.42 13.26 -5.89
CA ASP A 228 -14.07 12.85 -5.54
C ASP A 228 -13.71 11.47 -6.13
N PRO A 229 -12.59 11.33 -6.86
CA PRO A 229 -12.12 10.03 -7.30
C PRO A 229 -11.91 9.08 -6.13
N GLY A 230 -12.47 7.88 -6.21
CA GLY A 230 -12.40 6.86 -5.17
C GLY A 230 -13.42 7.01 -4.03
N ALA A 231 -14.26 8.06 -4.03
CA ALA A 231 -15.39 8.19 -3.10
C ALA A 231 -16.68 7.61 -3.70
N PHE A 232 -17.41 6.82 -2.94
CA PHE A 232 -18.70 6.21 -3.33
C PHE A 232 -19.59 5.89 -2.13
N MET A 233 -19.42 6.63 -1.03
CA MET A 233 -20.14 6.45 0.22
C MET A 233 -21.51 7.11 0.16
N ASP A 234 -21.59 8.34 -0.33
CA ASP A 234 -22.88 9.01 -0.53
C ASP A 234 -23.72 8.26 -1.55
N ARG A 235 -23.08 7.79 -2.64
CA ARG A 235 -23.67 6.88 -3.61
C ARG A 235 -24.30 5.66 -2.94
N SER A 236 -23.55 4.99 -2.06
CA SER A 236 -23.99 3.75 -1.44
C SER A 236 -25.14 3.95 -0.44
N VAL A 237 -25.18 5.10 0.23
CA VAL A 237 -26.33 5.50 1.06
C VAL A 237 -27.55 5.76 0.20
N LEU A 238 -27.43 6.53 -0.89
CA LEU A 238 -28.57 6.79 -1.79
C LEU A 238 -29.08 5.54 -2.51
N GLU A 239 -28.18 4.64 -2.89
CA GLU A 239 -28.53 3.37 -3.52
C GLU A 239 -29.05 2.32 -2.51
N GLY A 240 -28.66 2.41 -1.24
CA GLY A 240 -28.88 1.35 -0.25
C GLY A 240 -29.89 1.68 0.85
N ASP A 241 -29.98 2.95 1.27
CA ASP A 241 -30.89 3.48 2.29
C ASP A 241 -31.28 4.95 1.99
N PRO A 242 -31.97 5.22 0.86
CA PRO A 242 -32.38 6.58 0.49
C PRO A 242 -33.35 7.19 1.50
N PHE A 243 -34.17 6.37 2.19
CA PHE A 243 -35.15 6.85 3.16
C PHE A 243 -34.51 7.52 4.38
N SER A 244 -33.33 7.07 4.85
CA SER A 244 -32.63 7.75 5.95
C SER A 244 -32.19 9.17 5.59
N VAL A 245 -31.92 9.45 4.31
CA VAL A 245 -31.60 10.80 3.83
C VAL A 245 -32.85 11.66 3.79
N ILE A 246 -33.95 11.10 3.25
CA ILE A 246 -35.26 11.77 3.20
C ILE A 246 -35.74 12.15 4.62
N GLU A 247 -35.64 11.23 5.58
CA GLU A 247 -36.01 11.47 6.97
C GLU A 247 -35.12 12.55 7.62
N GLY A 248 -33.81 12.52 7.36
CA GLY A 248 -32.90 13.57 7.85
C GLY A 248 -33.23 14.96 7.28
N MET A 249 -33.58 15.04 6.00
CA MET A 249 -34.02 16.29 5.36
C MET A 249 -35.36 16.78 5.91
N LEU A 250 -36.31 15.88 6.17
CA LEU A 250 -37.58 16.19 6.82
C LEU A 250 -37.37 16.86 8.19
N ILE A 251 -36.51 16.29 9.01
CA ILE A 251 -36.16 16.83 10.34
C ILE A 251 -35.51 18.21 10.21
N GLY A 252 -34.55 18.35 9.28
CA GLY A 252 -33.91 19.65 9.02
C GLY A 252 -34.89 20.70 8.52
N ALA A 253 -35.83 20.33 7.65
CA ALA A 253 -36.86 21.21 7.12
C ALA A 253 -37.80 21.71 8.22
N PHE A 254 -38.22 20.82 9.12
CA PHE A 254 -39.00 21.18 10.31
C PHE A 254 -38.25 22.19 11.18
N VAL A 255 -36.96 21.97 11.44
CA VAL A 255 -36.14 22.86 12.29
C VAL A 255 -36.03 24.27 11.72
N ILE A 256 -35.80 24.41 10.42
CA ILE A 256 -35.64 25.74 9.81
C ILE A 256 -36.96 26.39 9.40
N GLY A 257 -38.04 25.60 9.27
CA GLY A 257 -39.32 26.04 8.72
C GLY A 257 -39.35 26.09 7.19
N ALA A 258 -38.67 25.16 6.53
CA ALA A 258 -38.67 25.04 5.06
C ALA A 258 -39.84 24.16 4.59
N LYS A 259 -40.49 24.57 3.50
CA LYS A 259 -41.56 23.82 2.84
C LYS A 259 -41.09 23.06 1.60
N GLU A 260 -39.94 23.44 1.07
CA GLU A 260 -39.36 22.87 -0.14
C GLU A 260 -37.90 22.52 0.08
N GLY A 261 -37.49 21.41 -0.52
CA GLY A 261 -36.10 20.99 -0.55
C GLY A 261 -35.70 20.32 -1.86
N PHE A 262 -34.39 20.32 -2.10
CA PHE A 262 -33.81 19.74 -3.31
C PHE A 262 -32.65 18.80 -2.96
N VAL A 263 -32.63 17.63 -3.58
CA VAL A 263 -31.45 16.75 -3.59
C VAL A 263 -30.72 16.95 -4.90
N TYR A 264 -29.52 17.50 -4.83
CA TYR A 264 -28.68 17.69 -6.00
C TYR A 264 -27.80 16.46 -6.20
N VAL A 265 -28.11 15.65 -7.20
CA VAL A 265 -27.43 14.37 -7.49
C VAL A 265 -26.66 14.50 -8.78
N ARG A 266 -25.40 14.05 -8.79
CA ARG A 266 -24.57 14.04 -9.99
C ARG A 266 -25.16 13.15 -11.10
N ALA A 267 -24.93 13.50 -12.37
CA ALA A 267 -25.50 12.78 -13.51
C ALA A 267 -24.97 11.35 -13.66
N GLU A 268 -23.78 11.07 -13.12
CA GLU A 268 -23.07 9.80 -13.20
C GLU A 268 -23.65 8.73 -12.27
N TYR A 269 -24.63 9.06 -11.43
CA TYR A 269 -25.30 8.14 -10.50
C TYR A 269 -26.76 7.84 -10.91
N PRO A 270 -27.02 7.23 -12.07
CA PRO A 270 -28.39 6.99 -12.55
C PRO A 270 -29.19 6.07 -11.63
N LEU A 271 -28.55 5.04 -11.05
CA LEU A 271 -29.20 4.12 -10.12
C LEU A 271 -29.60 4.80 -8.80
N ALA A 272 -28.78 5.74 -8.30
CA ALA A 272 -29.12 6.51 -7.12
C ALA A 272 -30.33 7.41 -7.38
N VAL A 273 -30.38 8.07 -8.54
CA VAL A 273 -31.54 8.88 -8.95
C VAL A 273 -32.81 8.03 -9.05
N GLU A 274 -32.74 6.87 -9.69
CA GLU A 274 -33.88 5.94 -9.83
C GLU A 274 -34.42 5.49 -8.45
N ARG A 275 -33.54 5.00 -7.57
CA ARG A 275 -33.93 4.51 -6.24
C ARG A 275 -34.42 5.62 -5.33
N LEU A 276 -33.76 6.78 -5.35
CA LEU A 276 -34.18 7.95 -4.58
C LEU A 276 -35.54 8.47 -5.06
N GLN A 277 -35.77 8.53 -6.37
CA GLN A 277 -37.07 8.94 -6.91
C GLN A 277 -38.18 7.98 -6.48
N ALA A 278 -37.95 6.66 -6.58
CA ALA A 278 -38.89 5.66 -6.09
C ALA A 278 -39.18 5.79 -4.58
N ALA A 279 -38.16 6.12 -3.78
CA ALA A 279 -38.32 6.36 -2.34
C ALA A 279 -39.13 7.63 -2.04
N ILE A 280 -38.88 8.72 -2.77
CA ILE A 280 -39.64 9.98 -2.66
C ILE A 280 -41.10 9.74 -3.03
N ASP A 281 -41.37 9.06 -4.14
CA ASP A 281 -42.72 8.77 -4.59
C ASP A 281 -43.46 7.87 -3.59
N SER A 282 -42.80 6.84 -3.06
CA SER A 282 -43.36 5.97 -2.03
C SER A 282 -43.69 6.73 -0.73
N ALA A 283 -42.82 7.64 -0.29
CA ALA A 283 -43.06 8.46 0.90
C ALA A 283 -44.21 9.47 0.68
N LYS A 284 -44.35 10.04 -0.51
CA LYS A 284 -45.49 10.89 -0.89
C LYS A 284 -46.80 10.09 -0.90
N GLU A 285 -46.81 8.90 -1.52
CA GLU A 285 -47.99 8.02 -1.55
C GLU A 285 -48.45 7.61 -0.14
N ARG A 286 -47.51 7.49 0.80
CA ARG A 286 -47.79 7.16 2.21
C ARG A 286 -48.06 8.36 3.09
N GLY A 287 -48.08 9.59 2.58
CA GLY A 287 -48.31 10.80 3.38
C GLY A 287 -47.19 11.13 4.38
N LEU A 288 -45.98 10.59 4.14
CA LEU A 288 -44.75 10.90 4.90
C LEU A 288 -43.92 12.02 4.23
N LEU A 289 -44.30 12.43 3.02
CA LEU A 289 -43.89 13.64 2.32
C LEU A 289 -45.14 14.31 1.72
N GLY A 290 -45.07 15.62 1.46
CA GLY A 290 -46.19 16.41 0.95
C GLY A 290 -46.86 17.22 2.05
N GLU A 291 -48.19 17.19 2.10
CA GLU A 291 -49.00 18.00 3.02
C GLU A 291 -49.34 17.24 4.31
N ASN A 292 -49.38 17.96 5.43
CA ASN A 292 -49.85 17.50 6.73
C ASN A 292 -49.21 16.17 7.19
N ILE A 293 -47.88 16.11 7.15
CA ILE A 293 -47.09 14.92 7.46
C ILE A 293 -47.39 14.45 8.89
N LEU A 294 -47.75 13.17 9.04
CA LEU A 294 -48.16 12.59 10.33
C LEU A 294 -49.25 13.39 11.08
N GLY A 295 -50.12 14.09 10.34
CA GLY A 295 -51.21 14.87 10.92
C GLY A 295 -50.75 16.08 11.75
N SER A 296 -49.50 16.51 11.61
CA SER A 296 -48.90 17.56 12.47
C SER A 296 -49.12 18.99 11.96
N GLY A 297 -49.71 19.16 10.77
CA GLY A 297 -49.81 20.45 10.07
C GLY A 297 -48.49 20.94 9.45
N PHE A 298 -47.47 20.10 9.39
CA PHE A 298 -46.20 20.40 8.72
C PHE A 298 -46.20 19.87 7.29
N ASP A 299 -45.81 20.72 6.35
CA ASP A 299 -45.76 20.41 4.92
C ASP A 299 -44.31 20.44 4.43
N PHE A 300 -43.90 19.43 3.66
CA PHE A 300 -42.58 19.40 3.05
C PHE A 300 -42.55 18.63 1.72
N ASN A 301 -42.12 19.33 0.67
CA ASN A 301 -41.92 18.78 -0.67
C ASN A 301 -40.43 18.61 -0.98
N LEU A 302 -40.10 17.47 -1.59
CA LEU A 302 -38.74 17.13 -2.01
C LEU A 302 -38.70 16.83 -3.50
N GLU A 303 -37.70 17.40 -4.18
CA GLU A 303 -37.42 17.19 -5.60
C GLU A 303 -35.94 16.83 -5.83
N ILE A 304 -35.67 16.09 -6.91
CA ILE A 304 -34.30 15.77 -7.35
C ILE A 304 -33.89 16.77 -8.43
N ARG A 305 -32.70 17.34 -8.30
CA ARG A 305 -32.03 18.11 -9.35
C ARG A 305 -30.80 17.33 -9.80
N MET A 306 -30.74 17.03 -11.08
CA MET A 306 -29.58 16.34 -11.66
C MET A 306 -28.51 17.36 -12.04
N GLY A 307 -27.27 17.08 -11.64
CA GLY A 307 -26.11 17.85 -12.06
C GLY A 307 -25.78 17.67 -13.55
N SER A 308 -24.75 18.37 -14.02
CA SER A 308 -24.31 18.32 -15.42
C SER A 308 -22.83 17.91 -15.57
N GLY A 309 -22.30 17.16 -14.59
CA GLY A 309 -20.95 16.60 -14.62
C GLY A 309 -19.83 17.61 -14.34
N ALA A 310 -20.03 18.54 -13.41
CA ALA A 310 -19.03 19.53 -13.02
C ALA A 310 -18.69 19.38 -11.53
N PHE A 311 -17.46 18.96 -11.21
CA PHE A 311 -17.01 18.71 -9.83
C PHE A 311 -17.12 19.94 -8.93
N VAL A 312 -16.90 21.13 -9.50
CA VAL A 312 -17.02 22.40 -8.75
C VAL A 312 -18.42 22.63 -8.20
N CYS A 313 -19.47 22.01 -8.76
CA CYS A 313 -20.82 22.07 -8.24
C CYS A 313 -20.98 21.37 -6.89
N GLY A 314 -19.99 20.62 -6.41
CA GLY A 314 -19.92 20.14 -5.03
C GLY A 314 -19.67 21.28 -4.03
N GLU A 315 -19.19 22.44 -4.48
CA GLU A 315 -19.06 23.63 -3.63
C GLU A 315 -20.43 24.25 -3.36
N GLU A 316 -20.70 24.59 -2.09
CA GLU A 316 -22.02 25.00 -1.60
C GLU A 316 -22.71 26.10 -2.44
N THR A 317 -21.98 27.12 -2.87
CA THR A 317 -22.55 28.24 -3.63
C THR A 317 -22.62 27.96 -5.13
N ALA A 318 -21.68 27.18 -5.67
CA ALA A 318 -21.75 26.70 -7.05
C ALA A 318 -22.94 25.75 -7.27
N LEU A 319 -23.23 24.89 -6.30
CA LEU A 319 -24.40 24.02 -6.29
C LEU A 319 -25.70 24.84 -6.38
N ILE A 320 -25.80 25.90 -5.57
CA ILE A 320 -26.95 26.81 -5.57
C ILE A 320 -27.10 27.48 -6.94
N GLU A 321 -26.03 28.00 -7.53
CA GLU A 321 -26.07 28.58 -8.89
C GLU A 321 -26.57 27.56 -9.92
N SER A 322 -26.13 26.30 -9.82
CA SER A 322 -26.58 25.24 -10.73
C SER A 322 -28.07 24.93 -10.58
N ILE A 323 -28.61 24.86 -9.36
CA ILE A 323 -30.06 24.69 -9.12
C ILE A 323 -30.86 25.85 -9.73
N GLU A 324 -30.32 27.07 -9.67
CA GLU A 324 -30.94 28.26 -10.24
C GLU A 324 -30.83 28.33 -11.78
N GLY A 325 -30.23 27.33 -12.43
CA GLY A 325 -30.08 27.26 -13.87
C GLY A 325 -28.91 28.10 -14.41
N ARG A 326 -27.96 28.48 -13.56
CA ARG A 326 -26.76 29.26 -13.92
C ARG A 326 -25.53 28.34 -14.00
N ARG A 327 -24.41 28.90 -14.48
CA ARG A 327 -23.11 28.21 -14.43
C ARG A 327 -22.67 28.05 -12.97
N GLY A 328 -22.18 26.87 -12.60
CA GLY A 328 -21.72 26.54 -11.24
C GLY A 328 -20.45 27.28 -10.82
N GLU A 329 -20.51 28.60 -10.70
CA GLU A 329 -19.40 29.44 -10.27
C GLU A 329 -19.56 29.85 -8.80
N PRO A 330 -18.59 29.58 -7.92
CA PRO A 330 -18.68 29.99 -6.52
C PRO A 330 -18.91 31.49 -6.32
N ARG A 331 -19.74 31.83 -5.33
CA ARG A 331 -20.04 33.22 -4.91
C ARG A 331 -19.06 33.69 -3.84
N PRO A 332 -18.61 34.96 -3.88
CA PRO A 332 -17.90 35.55 -2.75
C PRO A 332 -18.75 35.50 -1.47
N ARG A 333 -18.12 35.19 -0.34
CA ARG A 333 -18.75 35.22 0.99
C ARG A 333 -18.10 36.34 1.80
N PRO A 334 -18.87 37.18 2.51
CA PRO A 334 -20.33 37.21 2.67
C PRO A 334 -21.10 37.74 1.43
N PRO A 335 -22.43 37.46 1.30
CA PRO A 335 -23.32 36.81 2.28
C PRO A 335 -23.21 35.26 2.29
N PHE A 336 -23.51 34.64 3.43
CA PHE A 336 -23.53 33.18 3.57
C PHE A 336 -24.89 32.58 3.13
N PRO A 337 -24.93 31.34 2.61
CA PRO A 337 -26.17 30.69 2.16
C PRO A 337 -27.27 30.58 3.24
N ALA A 338 -26.88 30.38 4.50
CA ALA A 338 -27.80 30.35 5.64
C ALA A 338 -28.58 31.67 5.82
N GLN A 339 -28.11 32.77 5.24
CA GLN A 339 -28.80 34.07 5.24
C GLN A 339 -29.42 34.36 3.87
N LYS A 340 -28.65 34.21 2.79
CA LYS A 340 -29.06 34.44 1.40
C LYS A 340 -28.44 33.38 0.50
N GLY A 341 -29.18 32.30 0.27
CA GLY A 341 -28.78 31.16 -0.56
C GLY A 341 -29.60 31.09 -1.84
N LEU A 342 -30.38 30.01 -1.97
CA LEU A 342 -31.20 29.70 -3.13
C LEU A 342 -32.27 30.77 -3.36
N TRP A 343 -32.24 31.39 -4.54
CA TRP A 343 -33.11 32.51 -4.92
C TRP A 343 -33.12 33.67 -3.90
N GLY A 344 -32.01 33.85 -3.17
CA GLY A 344 -31.85 34.88 -2.15
C GLY A 344 -32.52 34.59 -0.81
N ALA A 345 -33.14 33.42 -0.63
CA ALA A 345 -33.77 32.99 0.61
C ALA A 345 -32.79 32.26 1.56
N PRO A 346 -33.03 32.25 2.89
CA PRO A 346 -32.23 31.45 3.82
C PRO A 346 -32.24 29.97 3.44
N THR A 347 -31.05 29.40 3.26
CA THR A 347 -30.89 28.05 2.73
C THR A 347 -29.89 27.25 3.56
N VAL A 348 -30.27 26.04 3.96
CA VAL A 348 -29.35 25.08 4.59
C VAL A 348 -28.94 24.04 3.57
N LEU A 349 -27.63 23.86 3.40
CA LEU A 349 -27.07 22.79 2.59
C LEU A 349 -26.23 21.87 3.49
N ASN A 350 -26.56 20.58 3.47
CA ASN A 350 -25.78 19.52 4.12
C ASN A 350 -25.53 18.37 3.14
N ASN A 351 -24.50 17.57 3.43
CA ASN A 351 -24.13 16.40 2.64
C ASN A 351 -25.00 15.17 3.01
N VAL A 352 -25.10 14.18 2.11
CA VAL A 352 -25.88 12.95 2.27
C VAL A 352 -25.58 12.24 3.60
N GLU A 353 -24.31 11.96 3.90
CA GLU A 353 -23.90 11.31 5.15
C GLU A 353 -24.33 12.14 6.38
N THR A 354 -24.32 13.46 6.28
CA THR A 354 -24.75 14.34 7.38
C THR A 354 -26.23 14.14 7.69
N TYR A 355 -27.10 14.08 6.67
CA TYR A 355 -28.53 13.81 6.89
C TYR A 355 -28.78 12.39 7.38
N ALA A 356 -28.06 11.38 6.88
CA ALA A 356 -28.23 9.99 7.29
C ALA A 356 -27.90 9.73 8.77
N ASN A 357 -27.08 10.58 9.40
CA ASN A 357 -26.80 10.54 10.84
C ASN A 357 -27.98 11.06 11.70
N ILE A 358 -28.76 12.03 11.20
CA ILE A 358 -29.76 12.76 12.00
C ILE A 358 -30.85 11.83 12.58
N PRO A 359 -31.49 10.93 11.82
CA PRO A 359 -32.52 10.05 12.37
C PRO A 359 -32.00 9.17 13.52
N ALA A 360 -30.80 8.60 13.36
CA ALA A 360 -30.19 7.74 14.37
C ALA A 360 -29.87 8.52 15.67
N ILE A 361 -29.35 9.74 15.56
CA ILE A 361 -29.10 10.62 16.71
C ILE A 361 -30.40 10.92 17.47
N LEU A 362 -31.50 11.21 16.78
CA LEU A 362 -32.76 11.52 17.45
C LEU A 362 -33.43 10.30 18.10
N LEU A 363 -33.24 9.11 17.52
CA LEU A 363 -33.75 7.86 18.06
C LEU A 363 -33.00 7.43 19.33
N HIS A 364 -31.67 7.45 19.30
CA HIS A 364 -30.83 6.90 20.38
C HIS A 364 -30.31 7.95 21.37
N GLY A 365 -30.38 9.24 21.03
CA GLY A 365 -29.91 10.35 21.85
C GLY A 365 -28.51 10.84 21.50
N SER A 366 -28.19 12.06 21.94
CA SER A 366 -26.89 12.73 21.71
C SER A 366 -25.72 12.00 22.37
N ASP A 367 -25.88 11.54 23.61
CA ASP A 367 -24.85 10.81 24.36
C ASP A 367 -24.42 9.51 23.68
N TRP A 368 -25.37 8.80 23.07
CA TRP A 368 -25.08 7.60 22.29
C TRP A 368 -24.16 7.93 21.12
N TYR A 369 -24.44 9.00 20.37
CA TYR A 369 -23.57 9.41 19.26
C TYR A 369 -22.21 9.94 19.75
N ALA A 370 -22.23 10.75 20.80
CA ALA A 370 -21.05 11.39 21.38
C ALA A 370 -20.09 10.42 22.09
N SER A 371 -20.57 9.23 22.50
CA SER A 371 -19.74 8.16 23.08
C SER A 371 -18.72 7.57 22.09
N ARG A 372 -18.84 7.90 20.79
CA ARG A 372 -17.96 7.47 19.71
C ARG A 372 -17.12 8.64 19.22
N GLY A 373 -15.96 8.32 18.66
CA GLY A 373 -15.05 9.31 18.11
C GLY A 373 -14.07 9.86 19.13
N THR A 374 -13.50 11.03 18.86
CA THR A 374 -12.61 11.75 19.77
C THR A 374 -13.37 12.84 20.53
N GLU A 375 -12.73 13.43 21.55
CA GLU A 375 -13.32 14.54 22.33
C GLU A 375 -13.71 15.73 21.45
N GLU A 376 -12.88 16.09 20.47
CA GLU A 376 -13.14 17.19 19.53
C GLU A 376 -13.98 16.77 18.31
N SER A 377 -13.96 15.49 17.93
CA SER A 377 -14.60 15.00 16.70
C SER A 377 -15.39 13.72 16.98
N LYS A 378 -16.67 13.92 17.33
CA LYS A 378 -17.61 12.87 17.73
C LYS A 378 -18.23 12.10 16.55
N GLY A 379 -18.67 10.88 16.85
CA GLY A 379 -19.37 9.99 15.95
C GLY A 379 -18.47 9.10 15.09
N THR A 380 -19.06 8.58 14.01
CA THR A 380 -18.40 7.72 13.02
C THR A 380 -18.17 8.46 11.71
N LYS A 381 -17.28 7.91 10.89
CA LYS A 381 -17.03 8.35 9.52
C LYS A 381 -16.96 7.13 8.61
N VAL A 382 -17.62 7.22 7.45
CA VAL A 382 -17.47 6.24 6.39
C VAL A 382 -16.22 6.56 5.55
N PHE A 383 -15.38 5.57 5.32
CA PHE A 383 -14.24 5.62 4.42
C PHE A 383 -14.45 4.69 3.23
N ALA A 384 -14.12 5.18 2.04
CA ALA A 384 -14.09 4.39 0.82
C ALA A 384 -12.65 3.99 0.51
N LEU A 385 -12.32 2.71 0.74
CA LEU A 385 -10.98 2.17 0.52
C LEU A 385 -10.82 1.75 -0.95
N ALA A 386 -9.85 2.35 -1.62
CA ALA A 386 -9.50 2.08 -3.01
C ALA A 386 -7.97 2.06 -3.22
N GLY A 387 -7.53 1.72 -4.45
CA GLY A 387 -6.12 1.67 -4.83
C GLY A 387 -5.48 0.29 -4.62
N SER A 388 -4.21 0.28 -4.20
CA SER A 388 -3.41 -0.92 -3.92
C SER A 388 -3.75 -1.51 -2.55
N ILE A 389 -5.01 -1.92 -2.34
CA ILE A 389 -5.50 -2.54 -1.11
C ILE A 389 -6.13 -3.92 -1.41
N GLN A 390 -5.98 -4.91 -0.51
CA GLN A 390 -6.56 -6.25 -0.64
C GLN A 390 -8.09 -6.21 -0.59
N ASN A 391 -8.64 -5.67 0.49
CA ASN A 391 -10.08 -5.62 0.74
C ASN A 391 -10.65 -4.21 0.46
N ALA A 392 -10.79 -3.88 -0.83
CA ALA A 392 -11.45 -2.63 -1.23
C ALA A 392 -12.96 -2.65 -0.91
N GLY A 393 -13.52 -1.50 -0.49
CA GLY A 393 -14.92 -1.38 -0.08
C GLY A 393 -15.22 -0.17 0.80
N LEU A 394 -16.41 -0.17 1.40
CA LEU A 394 -16.83 0.82 2.40
C LEU A 394 -16.60 0.32 3.82
N VAL A 395 -16.03 1.18 4.64
CA VAL A 395 -15.75 0.90 6.05
C VAL A 395 -16.26 2.07 6.88
N GLU A 396 -17.12 1.81 7.86
CA GLU A 396 -17.55 2.83 8.81
C GLU A 396 -16.88 2.60 10.17
N VAL A 397 -16.05 3.54 10.62
CA VAL A 397 -15.31 3.46 11.87
C VAL A 397 -15.54 4.69 12.76
N PRO A 398 -15.36 4.57 14.08
CA PRO A 398 -15.28 5.75 14.96
C PRO A 398 -14.17 6.70 14.51
N ILE A 399 -14.44 8.01 14.56
CA ILE A 399 -13.43 9.02 14.24
C ILE A 399 -12.24 8.90 15.20
N GLY A 400 -11.03 9.01 14.68
CA GLY A 400 -9.79 8.82 15.46
C GLY A 400 -9.21 7.41 15.40
N THR A 401 -9.90 6.44 14.78
CA THR A 401 -9.28 5.17 14.34
C THR A 401 -8.01 5.47 13.55
N SER A 402 -6.93 4.72 13.77
CA SER A 402 -5.64 5.01 13.12
C SER A 402 -5.65 4.60 11.64
N LEU A 403 -4.84 5.28 10.82
CA LEU A 403 -4.66 4.92 9.41
C LEU A 403 -4.19 3.47 9.24
N GLY A 404 -3.31 2.99 10.12
CA GLY A 404 -2.73 1.66 10.08
C GLY A 404 -3.74 0.55 10.40
N GLU A 405 -4.65 0.78 11.35
CA GLU A 405 -5.76 -0.15 11.62
C GLU A 405 -6.68 -0.25 10.39
N LEU A 406 -7.02 0.89 9.77
CA LEU A 406 -7.89 0.91 8.60
C LEU A 406 -7.26 0.20 7.39
N VAL A 407 -5.96 0.40 7.14
CA VAL A 407 -5.25 -0.22 6.01
C VAL A 407 -4.94 -1.69 6.24
N TYR A 408 -4.39 -2.06 7.40
CA TYR A 408 -3.89 -3.43 7.63
C TYR A 408 -4.90 -4.35 8.33
N ASP A 409 -5.62 -3.89 9.35
CA ASP A 409 -6.56 -4.75 10.09
C ASP A 409 -7.85 -4.94 9.31
N ILE A 410 -8.42 -3.84 8.80
CA ILE A 410 -9.69 -3.86 8.07
C ILE A 410 -9.45 -4.09 6.57
N GLY A 411 -8.58 -3.29 5.97
CA GLY A 411 -8.24 -3.35 4.53
C GLY A 411 -7.43 -4.59 4.13
N GLY A 412 -6.89 -5.35 5.09
CA GLY A 412 -6.10 -6.56 4.83
C GLY A 412 -4.70 -6.28 4.26
N GLY A 413 -4.23 -5.04 4.32
CA GLY A 413 -2.95 -4.62 3.74
C GLY A 413 -3.01 -4.36 2.24
N THR A 414 -1.84 -4.13 1.67
CA THR A 414 -1.64 -3.81 0.25
C THR A 414 -1.68 -5.05 -0.63
N LYS A 415 -1.98 -4.87 -1.92
CA LYS A 415 -1.98 -5.98 -2.89
C LYS A 415 -0.58 -6.61 -2.99
N ASN A 416 -0.54 -7.94 -3.11
CA ASN A 416 0.70 -8.73 -3.20
C ASN A 416 1.70 -8.49 -2.05
N ASP A 417 1.20 -8.07 -0.87
CA ASP A 417 2.00 -7.78 0.33
C ASP A 417 3.14 -6.77 0.12
N ARG A 418 2.99 -5.89 -0.89
CA ARG A 418 3.99 -4.85 -1.19
C ARG A 418 4.04 -3.80 -0.09
N PRO A 419 5.20 -3.24 0.26
CA PRO A 419 5.29 -2.16 1.22
C PRO A 419 4.34 -0.99 0.92
N PHE A 420 3.55 -0.59 1.93
CA PHE A 420 2.75 0.63 1.88
C PHE A 420 3.66 1.85 1.73
N LYS A 421 3.34 2.73 0.77
CA LYS A 421 4.08 3.96 0.51
C LYS A 421 3.36 5.17 1.08
N ALA A 422 2.11 5.37 0.67
CA ALA A 422 1.29 6.50 1.09
C ALA A 422 -0.21 6.21 0.94
N ALA A 423 -1.04 7.00 1.62
CA ALA A 423 -2.47 7.09 1.37
C ALA A 423 -2.83 8.52 0.98
N GLN A 424 -3.50 8.69 -0.16
CA GLN A 424 -4.11 9.97 -0.53
C GLN A 424 -5.46 10.07 0.17
N MET A 425 -5.65 11.15 0.90
CA MET A 425 -6.89 11.43 1.61
C MET A 425 -7.42 12.82 1.29
N GLY A 426 -8.75 12.93 1.18
CA GLY A 426 -9.41 14.20 0.93
C GLY A 426 -9.74 14.47 -0.53
N GLY A 427 -9.83 13.41 -1.34
CA GLY A 427 -10.09 13.52 -2.77
C GLY A 427 -8.88 14.05 -3.56
N PRO A 428 -9.11 14.64 -4.74
CA PRO A 428 -8.06 15.04 -5.67
C PRO A 428 -7.30 16.28 -5.20
N SER A 429 -7.93 17.16 -4.42
CA SER A 429 -7.27 18.31 -3.78
C SER A 429 -6.78 18.00 -2.34
N GLY A 430 -6.79 16.73 -1.96
CA GLY A 430 -6.28 16.22 -0.70
C GLY A 430 -4.75 16.14 -0.61
N GLY A 431 -4.24 15.53 0.45
CA GLY A 431 -2.80 15.33 0.67
C GLY A 431 -2.41 13.86 0.83
N CYS A 432 -1.13 13.57 0.59
CA CYS A 432 -0.55 12.24 0.77
C CYS A 432 0.00 12.05 2.20
N ILE A 433 -0.47 11.01 2.89
CA ILE A 433 0.04 10.59 4.20
C ILE A 433 1.04 9.45 4.02
N PRO A 434 2.35 9.65 4.31
CA PRO A 434 3.38 8.64 4.10
C PRO A 434 3.38 7.57 5.19
N ARG A 435 4.04 6.42 4.91
CA ARG A 435 4.19 5.27 5.82
C ARG A 435 4.61 5.59 7.27
N GLN A 436 5.37 6.65 7.47
CA GLN A 436 5.86 7.07 8.80
C GLN A 436 4.73 7.57 9.72
N HIS A 437 3.55 7.85 9.18
CA HIS A 437 2.38 8.36 9.89
C HIS A 437 1.22 7.36 9.93
N LEU A 438 1.48 6.04 9.83
CA LEU A 438 0.41 5.03 9.93
C LEU A 438 -0.36 5.07 11.26
N ASN A 439 0.24 5.52 12.35
CA ASN A 439 -0.46 5.65 13.64
C ASN A 439 -1.24 6.97 13.78
N VAL A 440 -1.33 7.80 12.73
CA VAL A 440 -2.07 9.06 12.84
C VAL A 440 -3.56 8.75 13.06
N PRO A 441 -4.21 9.35 14.08
CA PRO A 441 -5.64 9.23 14.24
C PRO A 441 -6.34 9.95 13.08
N LEU A 442 -7.35 9.31 12.49
CA LEU A 442 -8.13 9.89 11.40
C LEU A 442 -9.17 10.87 11.96
N ASP A 443 -8.72 12.04 12.38
CA ASP A 443 -9.54 13.17 12.82
C ASP A 443 -9.21 14.46 12.02
N TYR A 444 -10.07 15.47 12.11
CA TYR A 444 -9.93 16.69 11.30
C TYR A 444 -8.63 17.46 11.55
N LYS A 445 -8.16 17.52 12.80
CA LYS A 445 -7.02 18.34 13.22
C LYS A 445 -5.70 17.66 12.86
N SER A 446 -5.57 16.37 13.21
CA SER A 446 -4.38 15.56 12.97
C SER A 446 -4.07 15.45 11.47
N LEU A 447 -5.10 15.33 10.63
CA LEU A 447 -4.92 15.29 9.17
C LEU A 447 -4.44 16.64 8.61
N GLN A 448 -5.00 17.74 9.10
CA GLN A 448 -4.64 19.08 8.65
C GLN A 448 -3.16 19.41 8.93
N GLU A 449 -2.61 18.97 10.06
CA GLU A 449 -1.18 19.15 10.40
C GLU A 449 -0.22 18.43 9.42
N LEU A 450 -0.70 17.34 8.81
CA LEU A 450 0.04 16.60 7.77
C LEU A 450 -0.18 17.17 6.37
N GLY A 451 -1.03 18.19 6.19
CA GLY A 451 -1.38 18.73 4.89
C GLY A 451 -2.36 17.85 4.10
N ALA A 452 -3.04 16.91 4.79
CA ALA A 452 -4.16 16.15 4.27
C ALA A 452 -5.48 16.71 4.85
N ILE A 453 -6.61 16.27 4.30
CA ILE A 453 -7.93 16.61 4.82
C ILE A 453 -8.78 15.36 4.87
N MET A 454 -9.77 15.32 5.78
CA MET A 454 -10.71 14.20 5.84
C MET A 454 -11.55 14.09 4.56
N GLY A 455 -11.94 15.23 3.98
CA GLY A 455 -12.75 15.30 2.77
C GLY A 455 -14.07 14.53 2.88
N SER A 456 -14.52 13.99 1.74
CA SER A 456 -15.67 13.09 1.69
C SER A 456 -15.43 11.79 2.43
N GLY A 457 -14.19 11.30 2.58
CA GLY A 457 -13.87 9.98 3.16
C GLY A 457 -13.24 9.01 2.15
N GLY A 458 -13.02 9.42 0.91
CA GLY A 458 -12.23 8.66 -0.06
C GLY A 458 -10.76 8.52 0.37
N MET A 459 -10.25 7.28 0.31
CA MET A 459 -8.87 6.93 0.62
C MET A 459 -8.28 6.05 -0.48
N ILE A 460 -7.26 6.58 -1.16
CA ILE A 460 -6.51 5.84 -2.20
C ILE A 460 -5.19 5.37 -1.60
N VAL A 461 -5.08 4.06 -1.38
CA VAL A 461 -3.87 3.41 -0.87
C VAL A 461 -2.88 3.19 -2.01
N MET A 462 -1.62 3.56 -1.78
CA MET A 462 -0.52 3.45 -2.73
C MET A 462 0.62 2.60 -2.14
N ASP A 463 1.18 1.73 -2.95
CA ASP A 463 2.35 0.91 -2.64
C ASP A 463 3.63 1.50 -3.23
N GLU A 464 4.75 0.79 -3.07
CA GLU A 464 6.08 1.22 -3.54
C GLU A 464 6.19 1.42 -5.07
N ASP A 465 5.31 0.79 -5.86
CA ASP A 465 5.29 0.86 -7.34
C ASP A 465 4.57 2.11 -7.87
N THR A 466 4.17 3.03 -6.98
CA THR A 466 3.47 4.26 -7.36
C THR A 466 4.44 5.43 -7.47
N CYS A 467 4.53 6.14 -8.60
CA CYS A 467 5.35 7.37 -8.71
C CYS A 467 4.65 8.55 -8.02
N MET A 468 5.27 9.18 -7.01
CA MET A 468 4.61 10.30 -6.32
C MET A 468 4.56 11.59 -7.17
N VAL A 469 5.48 11.74 -8.12
CA VAL A 469 5.48 12.87 -9.07
C VAL A 469 4.31 12.75 -10.04
N ASP A 470 4.07 11.54 -10.57
CA ASP A 470 2.95 11.27 -11.47
C ASP A 470 1.60 11.34 -10.74
N VAL A 471 1.54 10.89 -9.48
CA VAL A 471 0.35 11.08 -8.63
C VAL A 471 0.01 12.56 -8.47
N ALA A 472 1.01 13.40 -8.19
CA ALA A 472 0.81 14.85 -8.10
C ALA A 472 0.35 15.45 -9.44
N ARG A 473 0.92 15.00 -10.56
CA ARG A 473 0.51 15.40 -11.92
C ARG A 473 -0.95 15.02 -12.19
N PHE A 474 -1.32 13.76 -11.96
CA PHE A 474 -2.66 13.22 -12.20
C PHE A 474 -3.74 13.96 -11.42
N PHE A 475 -3.55 14.18 -10.11
CA PHE A 475 -4.53 14.90 -9.32
C PHE A 475 -4.62 16.37 -9.67
N LEU A 476 -3.50 17.01 -10.02
CA LEU A 476 -3.51 18.40 -10.45
C LEU A 476 -4.16 18.57 -11.84
N GLU A 477 -3.97 17.62 -12.74
CA GLU A 477 -4.65 17.53 -14.04
C GLU A 477 -6.17 17.51 -13.84
N PHE A 478 -6.66 16.62 -12.97
CA PHE A 478 -8.08 16.58 -12.60
C PHE A 478 -8.58 17.92 -12.06
N VAL A 479 -7.87 18.51 -11.08
CA VAL A 479 -8.28 19.80 -10.49
C VAL A 479 -8.27 20.94 -11.52
N GLN A 480 -7.35 20.89 -12.49
CA GLN A 480 -7.27 21.87 -13.57
C GLN A 480 -8.45 21.74 -14.54
N GLU A 481 -8.86 20.53 -14.90
CA GLU A 481 -10.03 20.26 -15.74
C GLU A 481 -11.33 20.72 -15.06
N GLU A 482 -11.42 20.54 -13.74
CA GLU A 482 -12.59 20.89 -12.93
C GLU A 482 -12.64 22.35 -12.45
N SER A 483 -11.67 23.17 -12.85
CA SER A 483 -11.63 24.58 -12.50
C SER A 483 -12.79 25.35 -13.14
N CYS A 484 -13.61 26.04 -12.33
CA CYS A 484 -14.67 26.92 -12.86
C CYS A 484 -14.13 28.10 -13.69
N GLY A 485 -12.82 28.39 -13.63
CA GLY A 485 -12.16 29.42 -14.41
C GLY A 485 -12.29 30.86 -13.87
N LYS A 486 -12.93 31.06 -12.71
CA LYS A 486 -13.25 32.40 -12.17
C LYS A 486 -12.04 33.16 -11.63
N CYS A 487 -11.18 32.51 -10.83
CA CYS A 487 -10.02 33.16 -10.24
C CYS A 487 -8.73 32.82 -11.01
N VAL A 488 -7.89 33.82 -11.23
CA VAL A 488 -6.62 33.66 -11.97
C VAL A 488 -5.69 32.63 -11.33
N PRO A 489 -5.51 32.58 -9.99
CA PRO A 489 -4.65 31.58 -9.35
C PRO A 489 -5.06 30.14 -9.66
N CYS A 490 -6.35 29.80 -9.55
CA CYS A 490 -6.86 28.45 -9.84
C CYS A 490 -7.05 28.15 -11.34
N ARG A 491 -7.11 29.16 -12.21
CA ARG A 491 -7.27 28.91 -13.67
C ARG A 491 -5.92 28.78 -14.36
N VAL A 492 -4.97 29.64 -13.98
CA VAL A 492 -3.67 29.80 -14.63
C VAL A 492 -2.54 29.24 -13.78
N GLY A 493 -2.58 29.45 -12.46
CA GLY A 493 -1.52 28.98 -11.56
C GLY A 493 -1.40 27.46 -11.54
N THR A 494 -2.51 26.76 -11.34
CA THR A 494 -2.55 25.28 -11.38
C THR A 494 -2.13 24.74 -12.75
N LYS A 495 -2.47 25.43 -13.85
CA LYS A 495 -1.98 25.08 -15.19
C LYS A 495 -0.45 25.17 -15.29
N ARG A 496 0.16 26.23 -14.75
CA ARG A 496 1.63 26.36 -14.73
C ARG A 496 2.30 25.29 -13.88
N MET A 497 1.69 24.93 -12.74
CA MET A 497 2.17 23.81 -11.93
C MET A 497 2.10 22.48 -12.71
N LEU A 498 1.00 22.25 -13.45
CA LEU A 498 0.81 21.04 -14.24
C LEU A 498 1.85 20.94 -15.35
N GLU A 499 2.09 22.02 -16.10
CA GLU A 499 3.12 22.09 -17.15
C GLU A 499 4.52 21.72 -16.60
N ILE A 500 4.87 22.16 -15.39
CA ILE A 500 6.15 21.80 -14.75
C ILE A 500 6.17 20.30 -14.41
N LEU A 501 5.10 19.76 -13.83
CA LEU A 501 5.03 18.34 -13.47
C LEU A 501 5.05 17.41 -14.69
N GLU A 502 4.34 17.76 -15.76
CA GLU A 502 4.40 17.05 -17.05
C GLU A 502 5.82 17.01 -17.58
N ARG A 503 6.52 18.14 -17.54
CA ARG A 503 7.90 18.26 -17.99
C ARG A 503 8.85 17.40 -17.14
N ILE A 504 8.67 17.37 -15.81
CA ILE A 504 9.43 16.47 -14.94
C ILE A 504 9.14 15.00 -15.27
N CYS A 505 7.88 14.61 -15.48
CA CYS A 505 7.49 13.24 -15.85
C CYS A 505 7.99 12.83 -17.25
N ALA A 506 8.16 13.79 -18.16
CA ALA A 506 8.74 13.58 -19.49
C ALA A 506 10.28 13.52 -19.47
N GLY A 507 10.93 13.72 -18.32
CA GLY A 507 12.38 13.78 -18.22
C GLY A 507 13.01 15.11 -18.64
N GLU A 508 12.19 16.14 -18.85
CA GLU A 508 12.60 17.48 -19.25
C GLU A 508 12.67 18.45 -18.04
N GLY A 509 12.55 17.94 -16.81
CA GLY A 509 12.64 18.74 -15.59
C GLY A 509 13.98 19.50 -15.44
N GLU A 510 13.91 20.71 -14.89
CA GLU A 510 15.05 21.62 -14.71
C GLU A 510 15.38 21.88 -13.24
N GLN A 511 16.62 22.31 -12.98
CA GLN A 511 17.03 22.77 -11.66
C GLN A 511 16.17 23.96 -11.21
N GLY A 512 15.65 23.91 -9.98
CA GLY A 512 14.80 24.96 -9.42
C GLY A 512 13.30 24.76 -9.65
N ASP A 513 12.87 23.74 -10.40
CA ASP A 513 11.45 23.49 -10.63
C ASP A 513 10.70 23.10 -9.35
N ILE A 514 11.36 22.39 -8.42
CA ILE A 514 10.78 22.05 -7.12
C ILE A 514 10.46 23.32 -6.31
N GLU A 515 11.40 24.26 -6.23
CA GLU A 515 11.23 25.52 -5.51
C GLU A 515 10.10 26.37 -6.12
N LYS A 516 10.04 26.45 -7.46
CA LYS A 516 8.95 27.15 -8.16
C LYS A 516 7.58 26.53 -7.87
N LEU A 517 7.48 25.20 -7.85
CA LEU A 517 6.23 24.51 -7.51
C LEU A 517 5.77 24.84 -6.09
N ILE A 518 6.69 24.89 -5.12
CA ILE A 518 6.38 25.26 -3.73
C ILE A 518 5.86 26.71 -3.67
N GLU A 519 6.60 27.65 -4.26
CA GLU A 519 6.24 29.08 -4.23
C GLU A 519 4.87 29.31 -4.87
N LEU A 520 4.65 28.75 -6.07
CA LEU A 520 3.40 28.87 -6.79
C LEU A 520 2.24 28.20 -6.05
N GLY A 521 2.49 27.06 -5.42
CA GLY A 521 1.51 26.35 -4.61
C GLY A 521 1.01 27.20 -3.45
N GLU A 522 1.89 27.79 -2.63
CA GLU A 522 1.47 28.64 -1.51
C GLU A 522 0.71 29.89 -1.99
N GLN A 523 1.15 30.52 -3.09
CA GLN A 523 0.43 31.67 -3.68
C GLN A 523 -1.00 31.30 -4.10
N ILE A 524 -1.20 30.13 -4.74
CA ILE A 524 -2.52 29.67 -5.15
C ILE A 524 -3.42 29.42 -3.94
N LYS A 525 -2.88 28.84 -2.86
CA LYS A 525 -3.63 28.59 -1.62
C LYS A 525 -4.15 29.89 -1.01
N ASP A 526 -3.29 30.90 -0.90
CA ASP A 526 -3.63 32.17 -0.25
C ASP A 526 -4.57 33.07 -1.07
N THR A 527 -4.57 32.91 -2.41
CA THR A 527 -5.25 33.86 -3.32
C THR A 527 -6.46 33.28 -4.04
N SER A 528 -6.82 32.01 -3.78
CA SER A 528 -7.99 31.36 -4.37
C SER A 528 -9.30 31.66 -3.63
N LEU A 529 -10.39 31.83 -4.40
CA LEU A 529 -11.71 32.22 -3.87
C LEU A 529 -12.46 31.11 -3.13
N CYS A 530 -12.32 29.87 -3.58
CA CYS A 530 -13.07 28.72 -3.06
C CYS A 530 -12.15 27.61 -2.57
N GLY A 531 -12.72 26.63 -1.86
CA GLY A 531 -11.98 25.53 -1.26
C GLY A 531 -11.21 24.69 -2.29
N LEU A 532 -11.74 24.50 -3.51
CA LEU A 532 -11.04 23.77 -4.56
C LEU A 532 -9.69 24.43 -4.91
N GLY A 533 -9.68 25.72 -5.25
CA GLY A 533 -8.43 26.43 -5.55
C GLY A 533 -7.49 26.53 -4.35
N GLN A 534 -8.04 26.69 -3.13
CA GLN A 534 -7.26 26.76 -1.89
C GLN A 534 -6.59 25.43 -1.52
N THR A 535 -7.09 24.31 -2.03
CA THR A 535 -6.55 22.97 -1.74
C THR A 535 -5.90 22.30 -2.95
N ALA A 536 -6.11 22.84 -4.16
CA ALA A 536 -5.53 22.34 -5.41
C ALA A 536 -4.02 22.04 -5.35
N PRO A 537 -3.18 22.82 -4.65
CA PRO A 537 -1.74 22.54 -4.57
C PRO A 537 -1.36 21.47 -3.54
N ASN A 538 -2.24 21.04 -2.65
CA ASN A 538 -1.95 20.07 -1.59
C ASN A 538 -1.34 18.74 -2.08
N PRO A 539 -1.82 18.08 -3.16
CA PRO A 539 -1.18 16.86 -3.63
C PRO A 539 0.28 17.10 -4.05
N VAL A 540 0.59 18.27 -4.63
CA VAL A 540 1.96 18.65 -5.03
C VAL A 540 2.82 18.99 -3.81
N LEU A 541 2.32 19.83 -2.90
CA LEU A 541 3.08 20.26 -1.73
C LEU A 541 3.34 19.11 -0.76
N SER A 542 2.36 18.21 -0.55
CA SER A 542 2.51 17.05 0.33
C SER A 542 3.48 16.02 -0.25
N THR A 543 3.44 15.76 -1.55
CA THR A 543 4.38 14.84 -2.21
C THR A 543 5.79 15.40 -2.24
N ILE A 544 5.98 16.71 -2.47
CA ILE A 544 7.31 17.33 -2.32
C ILE A 544 7.79 17.25 -0.87
N ARG A 545 6.94 17.51 0.12
CA ARG A 545 7.31 17.46 1.54
C ARG A 545 7.80 16.08 1.98
N HIS A 546 7.17 15.01 1.48
CA HIS A 546 7.41 13.64 1.96
C HIS A 546 8.25 12.78 1.01
N PHE A 547 8.29 13.12 -0.28
CA PHE A 547 8.90 12.32 -1.35
C PHE A 547 9.76 13.18 -2.30
N ARG A 548 10.36 14.26 -1.78
CA ARG A 548 11.25 15.15 -2.55
C ARG A 548 12.31 14.40 -3.36
N GLU A 549 12.85 13.33 -2.81
CA GLU A 549 13.87 12.50 -3.46
C GLU A 549 13.42 11.95 -4.82
N GLU A 550 12.12 11.65 -5.01
CA GLU A 550 11.61 11.18 -6.30
C GLU A 550 11.62 12.30 -7.35
N TYR A 551 11.34 13.54 -6.95
CA TYR A 551 11.47 14.69 -7.85
C TYR A 551 12.91 14.91 -8.28
N GLU A 552 13.86 14.81 -7.34
CA GLU A 552 15.29 14.95 -7.61
C GLU A 552 15.80 13.82 -8.54
N GLU A 553 15.31 12.59 -8.40
CA GLU A 553 15.60 11.49 -9.32
C GLU A 553 15.09 11.75 -10.74
N HIS A 554 13.87 12.27 -10.89
CA HIS A 554 13.32 12.60 -12.21
C HIS A 554 14.08 13.75 -12.87
N ILE A 555 14.46 14.77 -12.11
CA ILE A 555 15.13 15.97 -12.63
C ILE A 555 16.60 15.68 -12.97
N HIS A 556 17.35 15.08 -12.04
CA HIS A 556 18.81 14.92 -12.16
C HIS A 556 19.21 13.60 -12.80
N GLN A 557 18.57 12.50 -12.41
CA GLN A 557 18.97 11.15 -12.84
C GLN A 557 18.20 10.69 -14.07
N LYS A 558 17.16 11.43 -14.48
CA LYS A 558 16.22 11.04 -15.56
C LYS A 558 15.72 9.62 -15.33
N PHE A 559 15.34 9.34 -14.09
CA PHE A 559 15.01 8.01 -13.61
C PHE A 559 13.71 8.04 -12.82
N CYS A 560 12.82 7.09 -13.13
CA CYS A 560 11.58 6.87 -12.39
C CYS A 560 11.65 5.50 -11.69
N ARG A 561 11.88 5.50 -10.37
CA ARG A 561 12.03 4.28 -9.57
C ARG A 561 10.85 3.31 -9.67
N SER A 562 9.64 3.83 -9.87
CA SER A 562 8.41 3.05 -9.94
C SER A 562 8.08 2.56 -11.35
N GLY A 563 8.84 2.96 -12.37
CA GLY A 563 8.58 2.52 -13.74
C GLY A 563 7.33 3.14 -14.40
N THR A 564 6.67 4.11 -13.75
CA THR A 564 5.38 4.69 -14.20
C THR A 564 5.56 5.67 -15.36
N CYS A 565 6.54 6.57 -15.25
CA CYS A 565 6.82 7.59 -16.26
C CYS A 565 7.56 6.99 -17.45
N ALA A 566 6.84 6.67 -18.53
CA ALA A 566 7.37 5.91 -19.68
C ALA A 566 8.61 6.53 -20.34
N ALA A 567 8.72 7.86 -20.36
CA ALA A 567 9.86 8.59 -20.94
C ALA A 567 11.17 8.40 -20.14
N LEU A 568 11.07 8.06 -18.85
CA LEU A 568 12.19 7.88 -17.94
C LEU A 568 12.55 6.40 -17.72
N VAL A 569 11.90 5.52 -18.46
CA VAL A 569 11.93 4.07 -18.21
C VAL A 569 12.11 3.36 -19.54
N ARG A 570 13.31 2.84 -19.77
CA ARG A 570 13.56 1.98 -20.92
C ARG A 570 12.77 0.67 -20.79
N ALA A 571 13.07 -0.10 -19.75
CA ALA A 571 12.26 -1.25 -19.34
C ALA A 571 12.12 -1.29 -17.81
N PRO A 572 10.92 -1.60 -17.27
CA PRO A 572 10.70 -1.65 -15.82
C PRO A 572 11.68 -2.56 -15.06
N CYS A 573 12.02 -3.72 -15.65
CA CYS A 573 12.96 -4.66 -15.05
C CYS A 573 14.40 -4.11 -14.97
N GLN A 574 14.82 -3.32 -15.96
CA GLN A 574 16.10 -2.64 -15.98
C GLN A 574 16.14 -1.51 -14.95
N CYS A 575 15.09 -0.68 -14.88
CA CYS A 575 14.99 0.39 -13.88
C CYS A 575 14.96 -0.14 -12.44
N ALA A 576 14.30 -1.28 -12.21
CA ALA A 576 14.26 -1.91 -10.89
C ALA A 576 15.61 -2.48 -10.45
N CYS A 577 16.54 -2.73 -11.37
CA CYS A 577 17.87 -3.24 -11.05
C CYS A 577 18.77 -2.10 -10.56
N PRO A 578 19.30 -2.12 -9.32
CA PRO A 578 20.16 -1.04 -8.82
C PRO A 578 21.39 -0.76 -9.67
N ALA A 579 21.93 -1.80 -10.33
CA ALA A 579 23.08 -1.68 -11.24
C ALA A 579 22.68 -1.33 -12.69
N ASN A 580 21.39 -1.17 -12.98
CA ASN A 580 20.84 -0.81 -14.29
C ASN A 580 21.24 -1.79 -15.43
N VAL A 581 21.31 -3.08 -15.13
CA VAL A 581 21.66 -4.15 -16.09
C VAL A 581 20.62 -4.23 -17.21
N ASP A 582 21.07 -4.39 -18.47
CA ASP A 582 20.20 -4.59 -19.64
C ASP A 582 19.55 -5.98 -19.63
N ILE A 583 18.48 -6.10 -18.86
CA ILE A 583 17.73 -7.33 -18.68
C ILE A 583 16.98 -7.78 -19.94
N PRO A 584 16.22 -6.91 -20.63
CA PRO A 584 15.56 -7.31 -21.86
C PRO A 584 16.54 -7.84 -22.91
N GLY A 585 17.71 -7.20 -23.04
CA GLY A 585 18.79 -7.61 -23.93
C GLY A 585 19.31 -9.02 -23.65
N PHE A 586 19.80 -9.30 -22.44
CA PHE A 586 20.36 -10.64 -22.18
C PHE A 586 19.28 -11.73 -22.19
N VAL A 587 18.05 -11.41 -21.80
CA VAL A 587 16.93 -12.36 -21.85
C VAL A 587 16.62 -12.72 -23.30
N SER A 588 16.51 -11.75 -24.20
CA SER A 588 16.20 -12.02 -25.60
C SER A 588 17.34 -12.75 -26.31
N LEU A 589 18.60 -12.36 -26.07
CA LEU A 589 19.78 -13.07 -26.58
C LEU A 589 19.84 -14.52 -26.10
N THR A 590 19.46 -14.79 -24.85
CA THR A 590 19.33 -16.17 -24.34
C THR A 590 18.24 -16.94 -25.08
N GLY A 591 17.12 -16.29 -25.42
CA GLY A 591 16.05 -16.87 -26.24
C GLY A 591 16.48 -17.24 -27.67
N GLU A 592 17.47 -16.54 -28.23
CA GLU A 592 18.09 -16.80 -29.54
C GLU A 592 19.29 -17.75 -29.48
N LYS A 593 19.63 -18.29 -28.29
CA LYS A 593 20.82 -19.15 -28.05
C LYS A 593 22.17 -18.44 -28.14
N ARG A 594 22.20 -17.11 -28.01
CA ARG A 594 23.41 -16.27 -28.09
C ARG A 594 23.99 -16.01 -26.68
N TYR A 595 24.36 -17.08 -25.97
CA TYR A 595 24.68 -17.02 -24.54
C TYR A 595 25.93 -16.21 -24.20
N ALA A 596 26.97 -16.29 -25.03
CA ALA A 596 28.20 -15.52 -24.82
C ALA A 596 27.94 -14.01 -24.92
N GLU A 597 27.20 -13.59 -25.94
CA GLU A 597 26.79 -12.19 -26.14
C GLU A 597 25.87 -11.72 -25.01
N ALA A 598 24.91 -12.55 -24.58
CA ALA A 598 24.03 -12.25 -23.46
C ALA A 598 24.83 -12.02 -22.16
N LEU A 599 25.84 -12.85 -21.89
CA LEU A 599 26.70 -12.71 -20.72
C LEU A 599 27.61 -11.48 -20.81
N GLN A 600 28.15 -11.19 -21.99
CA GLN A 600 28.95 -9.98 -22.22
C GLN A 600 28.12 -8.71 -21.95
N LEU A 601 26.91 -8.64 -22.51
CA LEU A 601 25.97 -7.52 -22.29
C LEU A 601 25.64 -7.37 -20.79
N HIS A 602 25.36 -8.47 -20.10
CA HIS A 602 25.12 -8.43 -18.65
C HIS A 602 26.34 -7.85 -17.89
N ARG A 603 27.56 -8.21 -18.30
CA ARG A 603 28.80 -7.77 -17.65
C ARG A 603 29.15 -6.30 -17.89
N GLU A 604 28.54 -5.63 -18.85
CA GLU A 604 28.73 -4.18 -19.02
C GLU A 604 28.34 -3.39 -17.77
N ARG A 605 27.38 -3.90 -16.99
CA ARG A 605 26.85 -3.23 -15.79
C ARG A 605 27.06 -4.01 -14.51
N ASN A 606 27.50 -5.26 -14.59
CA ASN A 606 27.65 -6.10 -13.40
C ASN A 606 28.82 -7.10 -13.53
N PRO A 607 29.92 -6.92 -12.77
CA PRO A 607 31.06 -7.85 -12.81
C PRO A 607 30.76 -9.25 -12.27
N PHE A 608 29.69 -9.39 -11.50
CA PHE A 608 29.35 -10.57 -10.71
C PHE A 608 28.09 -11.26 -11.24
N ALA A 609 28.07 -11.55 -12.54
CA ALA A 609 26.93 -12.16 -13.21
C ALA A 609 26.56 -13.52 -12.60
N ALA A 610 27.56 -14.38 -12.38
CA ALA A 610 27.34 -15.74 -11.88
C ALA A 610 26.99 -15.76 -10.39
N ILE A 611 27.55 -14.84 -9.60
CA ILE A 611 27.15 -14.62 -8.20
C ILE A 611 25.71 -14.11 -8.14
N CYS A 612 25.37 -13.04 -8.87
CA CYS A 612 24.01 -12.46 -8.85
C CYS A 612 22.95 -13.44 -9.38
N ALA A 613 23.30 -14.38 -10.26
CA ALA A 613 22.39 -15.45 -10.67
C ALA A 613 21.95 -16.37 -9.52
N ARG A 614 22.74 -16.42 -8.44
CA ARG A 614 22.51 -17.28 -7.27
C ARG A 614 21.95 -16.53 -6.07
N VAL A 615 22.50 -15.36 -5.75
CA VAL A 615 22.22 -14.68 -4.47
C VAL A 615 21.48 -13.35 -4.61
N CYS A 616 21.25 -12.86 -5.83
CA CYS A 616 20.41 -11.68 -6.02
C CYS A 616 18.95 -12.03 -5.68
N PHE A 617 18.17 -11.00 -5.36
CA PHE A 617 16.76 -11.08 -5.00
C PHE A 617 15.82 -10.62 -6.12
N HIS A 618 16.40 -10.27 -7.28
CA HIS A 618 15.69 -10.03 -8.55
C HIS A 618 14.52 -9.05 -8.43
N THR A 619 14.80 -7.84 -7.94
CA THR A 619 13.89 -6.69 -8.07
C THR A 619 13.36 -6.48 -9.49
N CYS A 620 14.13 -6.90 -10.48
CA CYS A 620 13.72 -6.90 -11.87
C CYS A 620 12.46 -7.74 -12.16
N GLU A 621 12.19 -8.78 -11.37
CA GLU A 621 11.01 -9.63 -11.49
C GLU A 621 9.80 -9.00 -10.80
N SER A 622 9.98 -8.27 -9.68
CA SER A 622 8.86 -7.61 -8.99
C SER A 622 8.20 -6.52 -9.84
N MET A 623 8.97 -5.84 -10.68
CA MET A 623 8.47 -4.81 -11.62
C MET A 623 8.15 -5.35 -13.03
N CYS A 624 8.15 -6.67 -13.22
CA CYS A 624 7.91 -7.25 -14.53
C CYS A 624 6.45 -7.03 -14.98
N ARG A 625 6.23 -6.37 -16.13
CA ARG A 625 4.87 -6.17 -16.69
C ARG A 625 4.15 -7.48 -17.02
N ARG A 626 4.85 -8.60 -17.17
CA ARG A 626 4.24 -9.90 -17.41
C ARG A 626 3.36 -10.36 -16.23
N SER A 627 3.66 -9.90 -15.00
CA SER A 627 2.90 -10.21 -13.79
C SER A 627 1.45 -9.70 -13.82
N SER A 628 1.10 -8.75 -14.69
CA SER A 628 -0.30 -8.32 -14.87
C SER A 628 -1.11 -9.26 -15.76
N LEU A 629 -0.46 -10.18 -16.49
CA LEU A 629 -1.10 -11.21 -17.32
C LEU A 629 -1.14 -12.56 -16.61
N ASP A 630 0.01 -13.03 -16.10
CA ASP A 630 0.15 -14.28 -15.37
C ASP A 630 1.16 -14.16 -14.21
N ASP A 631 2.45 -14.29 -14.49
CA ASP A 631 3.55 -14.29 -13.51
C ASP A 631 4.80 -13.70 -14.19
N ALA A 632 5.68 -13.08 -13.41
CA ALA A 632 6.90 -12.47 -13.89
C ALA A 632 7.73 -13.42 -14.78
N VAL A 633 8.51 -12.83 -15.67
CA VAL A 633 9.57 -13.56 -16.37
C VAL A 633 10.59 -14.00 -15.31
N SER A 634 10.98 -15.28 -15.32
CA SER A 634 11.97 -15.82 -14.38
C SER A 634 13.39 -15.43 -14.81
N ILE A 635 13.69 -14.14 -14.69
CA ILE A 635 14.95 -13.50 -15.03
C ILE A 635 16.12 -14.14 -14.28
N ARG A 636 15.94 -14.52 -13.00
CA ARG A 636 16.93 -15.28 -12.22
C ARG A 636 17.28 -16.59 -12.89
N GLY A 637 16.27 -17.39 -13.24
CA GLY A 637 16.46 -18.72 -13.81
C GLY A 637 17.11 -18.67 -15.19
N ILE A 638 16.72 -17.69 -16.02
CA ILE A 638 17.35 -17.43 -17.33
C ILE A 638 18.81 -17.04 -17.14
N LYS A 639 19.09 -16.11 -16.22
CA LYS A 639 20.45 -15.69 -15.87
C LYS A 639 21.29 -16.86 -15.35
N ARG A 640 20.73 -17.70 -14.47
CA ARG A 640 21.38 -18.90 -13.91
C ARG A 640 21.80 -19.87 -15.00
N PHE A 641 20.93 -20.13 -15.97
CA PHE A 641 21.25 -20.96 -17.12
C PHE A 641 22.35 -20.33 -17.99
N MET A 642 22.21 -19.04 -18.33
CA MET A 642 23.13 -18.29 -19.18
C MET A 642 24.58 -18.30 -18.64
N VAL A 643 24.78 -18.00 -17.35
CA VAL A 643 26.12 -17.92 -16.74
C VAL A 643 26.81 -19.28 -16.64
N ASP A 644 26.06 -20.38 -16.64
CA ASP A 644 26.59 -21.74 -16.57
C ASP A 644 27.04 -22.26 -17.95
N GLN A 645 26.64 -21.60 -19.05
CA GLN A 645 27.15 -21.91 -20.39
C GLN A 645 28.56 -21.34 -20.64
N GLU A 646 29.10 -20.57 -19.69
CA GLU A 646 30.42 -19.95 -19.81
C GLU A 646 31.54 -20.99 -19.74
N ILE A 647 32.10 -21.33 -20.91
CA ILE A 647 33.31 -22.17 -21.03
C ILE A 647 34.58 -21.32 -20.98
N THR A 648 34.58 -20.21 -21.74
CA THR A 648 35.67 -19.22 -21.77
C THR A 648 35.20 -17.95 -21.08
N VAL A 649 36.05 -17.38 -20.22
CA VAL A 649 35.74 -16.14 -19.50
C VAL A 649 35.43 -15.02 -20.49
N GLN A 650 34.20 -14.52 -20.47
CA GLN A 650 33.78 -13.40 -21.31
C GLN A 650 34.25 -12.08 -20.68
N MET A 651 35.33 -11.51 -21.22
CA MET A 651 35.84 -10.22 -20.75
C MET A 651 34.93 -9.08 -21.21
N PRO A 652 34.69 -8.07 -20.35
CA PRO A 652 34.00 -6.86 -20.76
C PRO A 652 34.88 -6.01 -21.69
N GLU A 653 34.26 -5.02 -22.32
CA GLU A 653 35.00 -3.99 -23.05
C GLU A 653 35.86 -3.14 -22.07
N ILE A 654 37.11 -2.90 -22.46
CA ILE A 654 38.12 -2.12 -21.73
C ILE A 654 38.68 -1.07 -22.69
N HIS A 655 38.63 0.20 -22.29
CA HIS A 655 39.23 1.32 -23.01
C HIS A 655 40.59 1.63 -22.38
N GLU A 656 41.65 1.10 -22.99
CA GLU A 656 43.02 1.37 -22.56
C GLU A 656 43.34 2.87 -22.67
N ASN A 657 43.88 3.45 -21.59
CA ASN A 657 44.25 4.86 -21.54
C ASN A 657 45.62 5.03 -20.84
N PRO A 658 46.68 5.40 -21.58
CA PRO A 658 48.02 5.54 -21.02
C PRO A 658 48.16 6.59 -19.91
N ASN A 659 47.27 7.59 -19.86
CA ASN A 659 47.28 8.59 -18.79
C ASN A 659 46.63 8.02 -17.53
N ASN A 660 45.49 7.34 -17.67
CA ASN A 660 44.80 6.71 -16.54
C ASN A 660 45.65 5.58 -15.93
N ALA A 661 46.36 4.82 -16.77
CA ALA A 661 47.26 3.76 -16.31
C ALA A 661 48.44 4.25 -15.45
N LYS A 662 48.83 5.54 -15.57
CA LYS A 662 49.89 6.15 -14.74
C LYS A 662 49.38 6.68 -13.40
N ARG A 663 48.08 6.94 -13.28
CA ARG A 663 47.46 7.48 -12.07
C ARG A 663 47.32 6.37 -11.03
N LYS A 664 47.61 6.70 -9.77
CA LYS A 664 47.53 5.73 -8.67
C LYS A 664 46.18 5.86 -7.97
N VAL A 665 45.42 4.77 -7.95
CA VAL A 665 44.11 4.68 -7.28
C VAL A 665 44.11 3.52 -6.29
N ALA A 666 43.69 3.79 -5.04
CA ALA A 666 43.58 2.78 -3.99
C ALA A 666 42.11 2.46 -3.69
N ILE A 667 41.84 1.19 -3.37
CA ILE A 667 40.51 0.69 -3.02
C ILE A 667 40.67 -0.09 -1.72
N VAL A 668 40.00 0.34 -0.66
CA VAL A 668 40.08 -0.29 0.66
C VAL A 668 38.85 -1.17 0.87
N GLY A 669 39.07 -2.49 0.90
CA GLY A 669 38.04 -3.52 1.01
C GLY A 669 37.84 -4.29 -0.29
N GLY A 670 38.09 -5.61 -0.27
CA GLY A 670 37.90 -6.52 -1.41
C GLY A 670 36.51 -7.16 -1.43
N GLY A 671 35.49 -6.47 -0.94
CA GLY A 671 34.09 -6.89 -1.01
C GLY A 671 33.43 -6.56 -2.36
N PRO A 672 32.12 -6.84 -2.52
CA PRO A 672 31.41 -6.61 -3.78
C PRO A 672 31.44 -5.14 -4.25
N ALA A 673 31.36 -4.17 -3.35
CA ALA A 673 31.44 -2.75 -3.71
C ALA A 673 32.86 -2.35 -4.17
N GLY A 674 33.90 -2.73 -3.42
CA GLY A 674 35.29 -2.40 -3.75
C GLY A 674 35.78 -3.07 -5.03
N LEU A 675 35.48 -4.35 -5.21
CA LEU A 675 35.82 -5.08 -6.43
C LEU A 675 35.04 -4.55 -7.65
N SER A 676 33.78 -4.10 -7.47
CA SER A 676 33.04 -3.44 -8.56
C SER A 676 33.64 -2.08 -8.91
N CYS A 677 34.02 -1.28 -7.92
CA CYS A 677 34.74 -0.03 -8.16
C CYS A 677 36.05 -0.29 -8.94
N ALA A 678 36.82 -1.30 -8.55
CA ALA A 678 38.04 -1.72 -9.24
C ALA A 678 37.77 -2.13 -10.69
N TYR A 679 36.72 -2.90 -10.90
CA TYR A 679 36.28 -3.37 -12.21
C TYR A 679 35.97 -2.21 -13.16
N PHE A 680 35.14 -1.24 -12.74
CA PHE A 680 34.76 -0.11 -13.60
C PHE A 680 35.93 0.84 -13.85
N LEU A 681 36.81 1.07 -12.87
CA LEU A 681 38.04 1.84 -13.08
C LEU A 681 38.98 1.13 -14.06
N ALA A 682 39.15 -0.20 -13.95
CA ALA A 682 39.97 -0.97 -14.88
C ALA A 682 39.46 -0.86 -16.33
N ARG A 683 38.13 -0.80 -16.54
CA ARG A 683 37.52 -0.59 -17.86
C ARG A 683 37.83 0.78 -18.46
N LEU A 684 38.17 1.78 -17.64
CA LEU A 684 38.63 3.11 -18.07
C LEU A 684 40.16 3.19 -18.22
N GLY A 685 40.87 2.07 -18.12
CA GLY A 685 42.32 1.99 -18.29
C GLY A 685 43.13 2.28 -17.03
N TYR A 686 42.50 2.47 -15.86
CA TYR A 686 43.23 2.57 -14.59
C TYR A 686 43.78 1.19 -14.14
N LYS A 687 44.80 1.20 -13.28
CA LYS A 687 45.35 -0.01 -12.65
C LYS A 687 45.23 0.10 -11.12
N PRO A 688 44.00 -0.05 -10.57
CA PRO A 688 43.75 0.19 -9.16
C PRO A 688 44.36 -0.91 -8.28
N VAL A 689 44.75 -0.52 -7.06
CA VAL A 689 45.26 -1.43 -6.03
C VAL A 689 44.18 -1.64 -4.97
N VAL A 690 43.74 -2.87 -4.77
CA VAL A 690 42.75 -3.26 -3.76
C VAL A 690 43.46 -3.78 -2.51
N PHE A 691 43.16 -3.21 -1.37
CA PHE A 691 43.66 -3.61 -0.06
C PHE A 691 42.58 -4.41 0.68
N GLU A 692 42.82 -5.70 0.90
CA GLU A 692 41.89 -6.64 1.56
C GLU A 692 42.45 -7.09 2.91
N ALA A 693 41.65 -7.00 3.97
CA ALA A 693 42.06 -7.33 5.32
C ALA A 693 42.15 -8.84 5.58
N GLU A 694 41.36 -9.64 4.86
CA GLU A 694 41.32 -11.10 4.98
C GLU A 694 42.29 -11.79 4.01
N ALA A 695 42.47 -13.11 4.18
CA ALA A 695 43.37 -13.91 3.34
C ALA A 695 42.84 -14.17 1.92
N ARG A 696 41.54 -13.94 1.67
CA ARG A 696 40.91 -14.11 0.37
C ARG A 696 39.96 -12.94 0.08
N PRO A 697 39.99 -12.37 -1.14
CA PRO A 697 39.03 -11.36 -1.57
C PRO A 697 37.62 -11.94 -1.73
N GLY A 698 36.63 -11.05 -1.77
CA GLY A 698 35.20 -11.35 -1.90
C GLY A 698 34.34 -10.82 -0.76
N GLY A 699 34.95 -10.40 0.36
CA GLY A 699 34.25 -9.82 1.50
C GLY A 699 33.07 -10.67 1.99
N MET A 700 31.89 -10.07 2.12
CA MET A 700 30.66 -10.74 2.56
C MET A 700 30.23 -11.92 1.66
N LEU A 701 30.59 -11.93 0.37
CA LEU A 701 30.29 -13.05 -0.53
C LEU A 701 30.95 -14.35 -0.07
N VAL A 702 32.16 -14.24 0.49
CA VAL A 702 32.94 -15.37 0.99
C VAL A 702 32.69 -15.58 2.49
N GLN A 703 32.53 -14.50 3.25
CA GLN A 703 32.46 -14.56 4.70
C GLN A 703 31.05 -14.91 5.22
N ALA A 704 29.98 -14.40 4.61
CA ALA A 704 28.62 -14.55 5.14
C ALA A 704 27.79 -15.58 4.37
N ILE A 705 27.90 -15.64 3.04
CA ILE A 705 27.01 -16.50 2.22
C ILE A 705 27.54 -17.94 2.19
N PRO A 706 26.76 -18.97 2.61
CA PRO A 706 27.19 -20.37 2.58
C PRO A 706 27.45 -20.93 1.18
N ALA A 707 28.30 -21.97 1.11
CA ALA A 707 28.68 -22.62 -0.15
C ALA A 707 27.51 -23.27 -0.93
N TYR A 708 26.48 -23.75 -0.23
CA TYR A 708 25.28 -24.34 -0.86
C TYR A 708 24.41 -23.33 -1.61
N ARG A 709 24.60 -22.03 -1.35
CA ARG A 709 23.99 -20.92 -2.11
C ARG A 709 24.98 -20.32 -3.10
N LEU A 710 26.24 -20.18 -2.69
CA LEU A 710 27.27 -19.54 -3.49
C LEU A 710 28.57 -20.36 -3.49
N PRO A 711 28.78 -21.20 -4.53
CA PRO A 711 29.99 -21.99 -4.67
C PRO A 711 31.26 -21.12 -4.70
N ARG A 712 32.30 -21.54 -3.97
CA ARG A 712 33.54 -20.78 -3.82
C ARG A 712 34.33 -20.64 -5.11
N GLU A 713 34.28 -21.67 -5.96
CA GLU A 713 34.93 -21.64 -7.26
C GLU A 713 34.33 -20.58 -8.19
N THR A 714 33.01 -20.36 -8.12
CA THR A 714 32.31 -19.30 -8.87
C THR A 714 32.81 -17.93 -8.46
N VAL A 715 32.89 -17.65 -7.15
CA VAL A 715 33.40 -16.37 -6.63
C VAL A 715 34.86 -16.17 -7.06
N ALA A 716 35.70 -17.19 -6.90
CA ALA A 716 37.10 -17.11 -7.30
C ALA A 716 37.28 -16.89 -8.80
N ARG A 717 36.42 -17.46 -9.64
CA ARG A 717 36.45 -17.28 -11.11
C ARG A 717 36.18 -15.82 -11.50
N GLU A 718 35.16 -15.20 -10.93
CA GLU A 718 34.82 -13.80 -11.25
C GLU A 718 35.85 -12.81 -10.65
N ILE A 719 36.45 -13.12 -9.50
CA ILE A 719 37.55 -12.29 -8.95
C ILE A 719 38.80 -12.38 -9.84
N ARG A 720 39.17 -13.60 -10.30
CA ARG A 720 40.31 -13.76 -11.22
C ARG A 720 40.12 -12.99 -12.53
N MET A 721 38.88 -12.88 -13.01
CA MET A 721 38.57 -12.04 -14.17
C MET A 721 38.95 -10.57 -13.89
N ILE A 722 38.60 -10.04 -12.72
CA ILE A 722 38.95 -8.66 -12.32
C ILE A 722 40.47 -8.48 -12.21
N GLU A 723 41.20 -9.46 -11.65
CA GLU A 723 42.67 -9.43 -11.59
C GLU A 723 43.29 -9.38 -13.00
N GLN A 724 42.76 -10.18 -13.94
CA GLN A 724 43.20 -10.21 -15.33
C GLN A 724 42.99 -8.89 -16.09
N MET A 725 42.11 -8.01 -15.62
CA MET A 725 41.91 -6.66 -16.19
C MET A 725 43.02 -5.67 -15.77
N GLY A 726 43.92 -6.08 -14.87
CA GLY A 726 45.02 -5.27 -14.35
C GLY A 726 44.76 -4.66 -12.98
N VAL A 727 43.86 -5.24 -12.19
CA VAL A 727 43.65 -4.89 -10.78
C VAL A 727 44.63 -5.66 -9.90
N ASP A 728 45.37 -4.97 -9.04
CA ASP A 728 46.30 -5.56 -8.08
C ASP A 728 45.59 -5.77 -6.73
N ILE A 729 45.36 -7.02 -6.31
CA ILE A 729 44.67 -7.32 -5.04
C ILE A 729 45.69 -7.77 -3.99
N ARG A 730 45.87 -6.95 -2.95
CA ARG A 730 46.76 -7.21 -1.82
C ARG A 730 45.96 -7.65 -0.60
N THR A 731 46.11 -8.92 -0.24
CA THR A 731 45.42 -9.53 0.91
C THR A 731 46.22 -9.35 2.21
N GLN A 732 45.56 -9.55 3.34
CA GLN A 732 46.13 -9.38 4.68
C GLN A 732 46.70 -7.97 4.94
N GLN A 733 46.06 -6.94 4.39
CA GLN A 733 46.39 -5.54 4.64
C GLN A 733 45.17 -4.83 5.24
N ARG A 734 45.25 -4.48 6.52
CA ARG A 734 44.15 -3.90 7.30
C ARG A 734 44.37 -2.42 7.53
N LEU A 735 43.38 -1.61 7.13
CA LEU A 735 43.33 -0.18 7.44
C LEU A 735 43.35 0.06 8.95
N GLY A 736 44.16 1.01 9.40
CA GLY A 736 44.35 1.36 10.81
C GLY A 736 45.36 0.48 11.56
N LYS A 737 45.86 -0.59 10.93
CA LYS A 737 46.91 -1.45 11.47
C LYS A 737 48.15 -1.49 10.58
N ASP A 738 47.96 -1.81 9.31
CA ASP A 738 49.06 -2.02 8.35
C ASP A 738 49.32 -0.77 7.48
N PHE A 739 48.30 0.07 7.27
CA PHE A 739 48.37 1.36 6.59
C PHE A 739 47.26 2.30 7.08
N THR A 740 47.38 3.59 6.78
CA THR A 740 46.35 4.60 7.06
C THR A 740 45.89 5.32 5.79
N LEU A 741 44.80 6.11 5.89
CA LEU A 741 44.34 6.91 4.75
C LEU A 741 45.35 8.01 4.40
N SER A 742 45.98 8.61 5.40
CA SER A 742 47.05 9.60 5.20
C SER A 742 48.26 8.98 4.51
N SER A 743 48.67 7.78 4.94
CA SER A 743 49.82 7.10 4.33
C SER A 743 49.58 6.74 2.86
N LEU A 744 48.35 6.36 2.49
CA LEU A 744 48.01 6.13 1.08
C LEU A 744 48.13 7.43 0.26
N HIS A 745 47.70 8.56 0.80
CA HIS A 745 47.86 9.83 0.10
C HIS A 745 49.35 10.21 -0.05
N GLU A 746 50.16 9.98 0.99
CA GLU A 746 51.62 10.20 0.98
C GLU A 746 52.36 9.27 -0.01
N ASP A 747 51.88 8.03 -0.19
CA ASP A 747 52.38 7.06 -1.18
C ASP A 747 52.06 7.44 -2.65
N GLY A 748 51.36 8.58 -2.82
CA GLY A 748 51.03 9.18 -4.10
C GLY A 748 49.74 8.65 -4.72
N PHE A 749 48.84 8.04 -3.94
CA PHE A 749 47.50 7.72 -4.43
C PHE A 749 46.67 9.00 -4.55
N GLU A 750 46.21 9.29 -5.77
CA GLU A 750 45.42 10.50 -6.10
C GLU A 750 43.97 10.38 -5.62
N CYS A 751 43.44 9.16 -5.54
CA CYS A 751 42.09 8.85 -5.08
C CYS A 751 42.04 7.55 -4.27
N VAL A 752 41.15 7.53 -3.27
CA VAL A 752 40.90 6.36 -2.42
C VAL A 752 39.40 6.04 -2.36
N PHE A 753 39.03 4.78 -2.57
CA PHE A 753 37.67 4.28 -2.35
C PHE A 753 37.56 3.49 -1.04
N MET A 754 36.50 3.73 -0.27
CA MET A 754 36.19 3.10 1.00
C MET A 754 35.04 2.09 0.84
N GLY A 755 35.37 0.80 0.83
CA GLY A 755 34.45 -0.33 0.64
C GLY A 755 34.56 -1.41 1.71
N ILE A 756 34.85 -1.04 2.96
CA ILE A 756 35.22 -1.92 4.08
C ILE A 756 34.05 -2.80 4.57
N GLY A 757 32.81 -2.45 4.22
CA GLY A 757 31.60 -3.13 4.69
C GLY A 757 31.32 -2.87 6.19
N VAL A 758 30.45 -3.68 6.80
CA VAL A 758 30.10 -3.60 8.25
C VAL A 758 30.39 -4.92 8.98
N PRO A 759 31.66 -5.25 9.27
CA PRO A 759 32.05 -6.61 9.68
C PRO A 759 31.74 -7.02 11.12
N GLY A 760 30.99 -6.25 11.92
CA GLY A 760 30.69 -6.58 13.32
C GLY A 760 29.28 -7.12 13.52
N GLY A 761 29.13 -8.26 14.21
CA GLY A 761 27.82 -8.76 14.66
C GLY A 761 27.27 -7.96 15.83
N VAL A 762 25.94 -7.82 15.91
CA VAL A 762 25.25 -7.21 17.06
C VAL A 762 24.78 -8.32 18.00
N GLN A 763 25.05 -8.17 19.30
CA GLN A 763 24.55 -9.06 20.35
C GLN A 763 23.53 -8.34 21.23
N LEU A 764 22.59 -9.08 21.80
CA LEU A 764 21.69 -8.55 22.82
C LEU A 764 22.37 -8.62 24.18
N ASP A 765 22.18 -7.57 24.97
CA ASP A 765 22.56 -7.53 26.38
C ASP A 765 21.43 -8.18 27.19
N LEU A 766 21.51 -9.51 27.37
CA LEU A 766 20.56 -10.30 28.15
C LEU A 766 21.28 -11.01 29.31
N PRO A 767 20.61 -11.26 30.44
CA PRO A 767 21.14 -12.12 31.49
C PRO A 767 21.52 -13.51 30.92
N GLY A 768 22.72 -13.98 31.27
CA GLY A 768 23.26 -15.27 30.80
C GLY A 768 23.94 -15.24 29.42
N CYS A 769 24.00 -14.09 28.73
CA CYS A 769 24.74 -13.94 27.46
C CYS A 769 26.26 -14.15 27.60
N GLU A 770 26.83 -14.01 28.80
CA GLU A 770 28.27 -14.18 29.03
C GLU A 770 28.66 -15.66 29.16
N GLY A 771 29.68 -16.08 28.40
CA GLY A 771 30.29 -17.41 28.50
C GLY A 771 30.12 -18.27 27.24
N PRO A 772 30.76 -19.46 27.21
CA PRO A 772 30.78 -20.32 26.02
C PRO A 772 29.37 -20.77 25.61
N GLY A 773 29.17 -20.96 24.31
CA GLY A 773 27.89 -21.38 23.71
C GLY A 773 27.04 -20.23 23.13
N VAL A 774 27.39 -18.97 23.37
CA VAL A 774 26.75 -17.81 22.74
C VAL A 774 27.68 -17.25 21.65
N ILE A 775 27.20 -17.20 20.41
CA ILE A 775 27.99 -16.77 19.24
C ILE A 775 27.16 -15.79 18.39
N ASP A 776 27.79 -14.85 17.69
CA ASP A 776 27.10 -14.08 16.65
C ASP A 776 27.03 -14.85 15.32
N GLY A 777 25.91 -14.69 14.62
CA GLY A 777 25.62 -15.44 13.39
C GLY A 777 26.61 -15.15 12.25
N PHE A 778 27.17 -13.94 12.21
CA PHE A 778 28.17 -13.59 11.20
C PHE A 778 29.47 -14.38 11.43
N ASN A 779 30.01 -14.39 12.64
CA ASN A 779 31.23 -15.14 12.95
C ASN A 779 31.03 -16.65 12.82
N PHE A 780 29.84 -17.17 13.18
CA PHE A 780 29.50 -18.58 12.94
C PHE A 780 29.60 -18.95 11.45
N LEU A 781 28.95 -18.15 10.58
CA LEU A 781 29.01 -18.35 9.13
C LEU A 781 30.42 -18.15 8.58
N LYS A 782 31.14 -17.13 9.06
CA LYS A 782 32.53 -16.85 8.66
C LYS A 782 33.45 -18.02 8.99
N GLU A 783 33.36 -18.57 10.20
CA GLU A 783 34.16 -19.71 10.62
C GLU A 783 33.89 -20.93 9.75
N TYR A 784 32.61 -21.26 9.54
CA TYR A 784 32.21 -22.34 8.63
C TYR A 784 32.78 -22.12 7.23
N ASN A 785 32.64 -20.92 6.68
CA ASN A 785 33.06 -20.59 5.33
C ASN A 785 34.59 -20.62 5.14
N GLN A 786 35.35 -20.36 6.20
CA GLN A 786 36.81 -20.40 6.17
C GLN A 786 37.36 -21.81 6.41
N ARG A 787 36.76 -22.59 7.30
CA ARG A 787 37.29 -23.90 7.75
C ARG A 787 36.60 -25.10 7.12
N GLY A 788 35.39 -24.95 6.58
CA GLY A 788 34.51 -26.03 6.13
C GLY A 788 33.72 -26.69 7.27
N SER A 789 33.86 -26.21 8.50
CA SER A 789 33.14 -26.69 9.69
C SER A 789 33.08 -25.57 10.72
N ALA A 790 32.02 -25.51 11.52
CA ALA A 790 31.92 -24.62 12.68
C ALA A 790 31.44 -25.40 13.90
N PRO A 791 31.83 -25.03 15.14
CA PRO A 791 31.30 -25.64 16.35
C PRO A 791 29.77 -25.44 16.44
N VAL A 792 29.03 -26.54 16.48
CA VAL A 792 27.57 -26.53 16.62
C VAL A 792 27.14 -27.44 17.77
N GLY A 793 26.14 -27.00 18.53
CA GLY A 793 25.46 -27.80 19.54
C GLY A 793 24.45 -28.80 18.93
N ILE A 794 23.76 -29.56 19.78
CA ILE A 794 22.69 -30.48 19.38
C ILE A 794 21.36 -29.73 19.25
N LYS A 795 21.05 -28.81 20.17
CA LYS A 795 19.80 -28.03 20.19
C LYS A 795 20.13 -26.55 20.21
N ILE A 796 19.95 -25.87 19.10
CA ILE A 796 20.35 -24.47 19.00
C ILE A 796 19.15 -23.55 18.87
N VAL A 797 19.27 -22.38 19.51
CA VAL A 797 18.32 -21.28 19.35
C VAL A 797 18.98 -20.17 18.55
N ILE A 798 18.37 -19.77 17.44
CA ILE A 798 18.84 -18.67 16.61
C ILE A 798 17.90 -17.49 16.76
N VAL A 799 18.44 -16.34 17.17
CA VAL A 799 17.66 -15.12 17.39
C VAL A 799 17.84 -14.20 16.19
N GLY A 800 16.77 -13.97 15.43
CA GLY A 800 16.78 -13.08 14.26
C GLY A 800 15.90 -13.60 13.12
N GLY A 801 15.47 -12.70 12.24
CA GLY A 801 14.58 -13.04 11.10
C GLY A 801 15.16 -12.72 9.72
N GLY A 802 16.42 -12.27 9.64
CA GLY A 802 17.05 -11.88 8.38
C GLY A 802 17.73 -13.04 7.62
N ASN A 803 18.26 -12.75 6.44
CA ASN A 803 18.96 -13.75 5.62
C ASN A 803 20.12 -14.42 6.38
N CYS A 804 20.89 -13.66 7.17
CA CYS A 804 21.96 -14.23 8.00
C CYS A 804 21.42 -15.24 9.04
N ALA A 805 20.25 -14.99 9.63
CA ALA A 805 19.64 -15.93 10.58
C ALA A 805 19.20 -17.22 9.87
N THR A 806 18.61 -17.09 8.68
CA THR A 806 18.15 -18.22 7.86
C THR A 806 19.34 -19.05 7.34
N ASP A 807 20.40 -18.40 6.87
CA ASP A 807 21.65 -19.05 6.45
C ASP A 807 22.34 -19.76 7.61
N ALA A 808 22.38 -19.15 8.80
CA ALA A 808 22.91 -19.79 10.00
C ALA A 808 22.07 -21.02 10.40
N ALA A 809 20.75 -20.92 10.36
CA ALA A 809 19.83 -22.02 10.66
C ALA A 809 20.04 -23.22 9.72
N ARG A 810 20.04 -22.95 8.42
CA ARG A 810 20.22 -23.98 7.38
C ARG A 810 21.62 -24.59 7.41
N THR A 811 22.64 -23.79 7.70
CA THR A 811 24.02 -24.28 7.89
C THR A 811 24.11 -25.20 9.11
N ALA A 812 23.49 -24.81 10.22
CA ALA A 812 23.53 -25.61 11.44
C ALA A 812 22.77 -26.95 11.33
N ILE A 813 21.62 -26.98 10.64
CA ILE A 813 20.93 -28.25 10.32
C ILE A 813 21.87 -29.22 9.59
N ARG A 814 22.62 -28.71 8.61
CA ARG A 814 23.58 -29.52 7.82
C ARG A 814 24.76 -30.01 8.64
N LEU A 815 25.10 -29.32 9.72
CA LEU A 815 26.12 -29.74 10.68
C LEU A 815 25.55 -30.70 11.76
N GLY A 816 24.26 -31.04 11.70
CA GLY A 816 23.62 -32.05 12.55
C GLY A 816 22.81 -31.52 13.73
N ALA A 817 22.53 -30.22 13.80
CA ALA A 817 21.77 -29.62 14.88
C ALA A 817 20.25 -29.63 14.64
N GLU A 818 19.48 -29.66 15.74
CA GLU A 818 18.08 -29.25 15.77
C GLU A 818 18.01 -27.73 16.00
N VAL A 819 17.21 -27.03 15.19
CA VAL A 819 17.23 -25.57 15.15
C VAL A 819 15.86 -24.98 15.41
N ASP A 820 15.79 -24.15 16.44
CA ASP A 820 14.66 -23.28 16.76
C ASP A 820 15.04 -21.82 16.43
N LEU A 821 14.39 -21.22 15.44
CA LEU A 821 14.59 -19.83 15.04
C LEU A 821 13.53 -18.95 15.71
N VAL A 822 13.96 -17.99 16.51
CA VAL A 822 13.11 -17.08 17.28
C VAL A 822 13.09 -15.72 16.63
N TYR A 823 11.88 -15.22 16.33
CA TYR A 823 11.67 -13.90 15.76
C TYR A 823 10.57 -13.14 16.51
N ARG A 824 10.89 -11.90 16.91
CA ARG A 824 10.00 -11.06 17.73
C ARG A 824 8.74 -10.56 17.02
N ARG A 825 8.60 -10.78 15.71
CA ARG A 825 7.49 -10.31 14.86
C ARG A 825 6.85 -11.48 14.10
N SER A 826 5.84 -11.20 13.29
CA SER A 826 5.18 -12.21 12.44
C SER A 826 6.12 -12.74 11.34
N GLN A 827 5.80 -13.90 10.74
CA GLN A 827 6.59 -14.48 9.65
C GLN A 827 6.59 -13.57 8.41
N ALA A 828 5.45 -12.95 8.09
CA ALA A 828 5.33 -12.00 6.98
C ALA A 828 6.25 -10.78 7.13
N GLU A 829 6.64 -10.44 8.36
CA GLU A 829 7.56 -9.33 8.66
C GLU A 829 9.04 -9.78 8.75
N MET A 830 9.36 -11.04 8.46
CA MET A 830 10.75 -11.52 8.44
C MET A 830 11.52 -10.84 7.29
N PRO A 831 12.69 -10.22 7.54
CA PRO A 831 13.49 -9.62 6.48
C PRO A 831 14.16 -10.64 5.54
N ALA A 832 14.16 -11.93 5.88
CA ALA A 832 14.68 -12.98 5.01
C ALA A 832 13.79 -13.16 3.78
N TYR A 833 14.38 -13.61 2.67
CA TYR A 833 13.61 -13.88 1.45
C TYR A 833 12.62 -15.03 1.65
N ALA A 834 11.41 -14.90 1.10
CA ALA A 834 10.35 -15.90 1.26
C ALA A 834 10.79 -17.32 0.84
N GLU A 835 11.49 -17.44 -0.29
CA GLU A 835 12.05 -18.71 -0.77
C GLU A 835 13.02 -19.35 0.24
N GLU A 836 13.81 -18.53 0.94
CA GLU A 836 14.77 -19.01 1.94
C GLU A 836 14.08 -19.46 3.23
N ILE A 837 13.03 -18.75 3.64
CA ILE A 837 12.18 -19.12 4.77
C ILE A 837 11.48 -20.46 4.48
N ASP A 838 10.89 -20.60 3.28
CA ASP A 838 10.22 -21.83 2.85
C ASP A 838 11.20 -23.00 2.78
N GLN A 839 12.39 -22.79 2.22
CA GLN A 839 13.43 -23.83 2.19
C GLN A 839 13.91 -24.22 3.60
N ALA A 840 14.02 -23.26 4.53
CA ALA A 840 14.38 -23.53 5.92
C ALA A 840 13.32 -24.36 6.65
N LEU A 841 12.03 -24.02 6.48
CA LEU A 841 10.91 -24.79 7.02
C LEU A 841 10.90 -26.23 6.47
N GLN A 842 11.08 -26.39 5.15
CA GLN A 842 11.17 -27.72 4.50
C GLN A 842 12.36 -28.55 5.02
N GLU A 843 13.47 -27.91 5.39
CA GLU A 843 14.66 -28.58 5.93
C GLU A 843 14.53 -28.95 7.42
N GLY A 844 13.47 -28.49 8.09
CA GLY A 844 13.15 -28.82 9.48
C GLY A 844 13.48 -27.73 10.50
N VAL A 845 13.72 -26.48 10.09
CA VAL A 845 13.86 -25.34 11.02
C VAL A 845 12.50 -25.07 11.65
N ARG A 846 12.43 -25.01 12.98
CA ARG A 846 11.22 -24.61 13.72
C ARG A 846 11.23 -23.10 13.94
N ILE A 847 10.31 -22.37 13.31
CA ILE A 847 10.24 -20.90 13.41
C ILE A 847 9.21 -20.50 14.47
N HIS A 848 9.66 -19.85 15.53
CA HIS A 848 8.85 -19.27 16.60
C HIS A 848 8.71 -17.76 16.36
N THR A 849 7.57 -17.37 15.79
CA THR A 849 7.23 -15.96 15.58
C THR A 849 6.63 -15.33 16.83
N LEU A 850 6.54 -14.00 16.87
CA LEU A 850 6.04 -13.24 18.02
C LEU A 850 6.67 -13.72 19.33
N THR A 851 7.96 -14.01 19.31
CA THR A 851 8.68 -14.58 20.45
C THR A 851 9.98 -13.80 20.62
N ASN A 852 10.23 -13.27 21.82
CA ASN A 852 11.41 -12.47 22.12
C ASN A 852 12.19 -13.09 23.29
N PRO A 853 13.49 -13.36 23.16
CA PRO A 853 14.30 -13.90 24.24
C PRO A 853 14.50 -12.87 25.36
N THR A 854 14.40 -13.31 26.62
CA THR A 854 14.59 -12.48 27.82
C THR A 854 15.80 -12.90 28.63
N GLU A 855 16.06 -14.20 28.76
CA GLU A 855 17.16 -14.73 29.57
C GLU A 855 17.70 -16.04 28.98
N ILE A 856 19.01 -16.25 29.11
CA ILE A 856 19.69 -17.51 28.77
C ILE A 856 19.99 -18.27 30.07
N ILE A 857 19.32 -19.40 30.26
CA ILE A 857 19.45 -20.23 31.46
C ILE A 857 20.69 -21.12 31.35
N ARG A 858 21.56 -21.03 32.36
CA ARG A 858 22.78 -21.82 32.46
C ARG A 858 22.77 -22.70 33.71
N GLU A 859 23.20 -23.96 33.56
CA GLU A 859 23.49 -24.89 34.65
C GLU A 859 24.94 -25.37 34.50
N ASP A 860 25.74 -25.32 35.57
CA ASP A 860 27.16 -25.68 35.57
C ASP A 860 28.00 -25.00 34.45
N GLY A 861 27.63 -23.77 34.09
CA GLY A 861 28.30 -22.97 33.05
C GLY A 861 27.92 -23.32 31.61
N LYS A 862 27.04 -24.31 31.39
CA LYS A 862 26.50 -24.68 30.08
C LYS A 862 25.09 -24.14 29.89
N ILE A 863 24.73 -23.83 28.65
CA ILE A 863 23.37 -23.40 28.30
C ILE A 863 22.45 -24.63 28.35
N VAL A 864 21.28 -24.46 28.96
CA VAL A 864 20.25 -25.52 29.03
C VAL A 864 18.94 -25.09 28.37
N ALA A 865 18.62 -23.79 28.42
CA ALA A 865 17.41 -23.25 27.83
C ALA A 865 17.53 -21.74 27.57
N VAL A 866 16.63 -21.23 26.73
CA VAL A 866 16.35 -19.80 26.54
C VAL A 866 14.92 -19.54 27.00
N GLU A 867 14.75 -18.59 27.91
CA GLU A 867 13.44 -18.06 28.26
C GLU A 867 13.06 -16.95 27.30
N CYS A 868 11.80 -17.01 26.86
CA CYS A 868 11.24 -16.10 25.88
C CYS A 868 9.89 -15.59 26.38
N LEU A 869 9.55 -14.37 26.00
CA LEU A 869 8.21 -13.82 26.14
C LEU A 869 7.47 -13.91 24.81
N GLN A 870 6.20 -14.30 24.88
CA GLN A 870 5.29 -14.18 23.76
C GLN A 870 4.98 -12.68 23.55
N MET A 871 5.04 -12.24 22.30
CA MET A 871 4.78 -10.87 21.87
C MET A 871 3.37 -10.75 21.27
N LYS A 872 2.83 -9.54 21.27
CA LYS A 872 1.66 -9.13 20.49
C LYS A 872 2.04 -7.99 19.56
N LEU A 873 1.36 -7.87 18.44
CA LEU A 873 1.58 -6.73 17.55
C LEU A 873 0.88 -5.49 18.12
N GLY A 874 1.64 -4.43 18.37
CA GLY A 874 1.15 -3.09 18.69
C GLY A 874 1.30 -2.13 17.52
N ASP A 875 1.46 -0.84 17.85
CA ASP A 875 1.52 0.27 16.89
C ASP A 875 2.63 0.14 15.84
N PHE A 876 2.50 0.84 14.72
CA PHE A 876 3.50 0.85 13.66
C PHE A 876 4.76 1.65 14.04
N ASP A 877 5.93 1.21 13.58
CA ASP A 877 7.17 1.97 13.62
C ASP A 877 7.32 2.88 12.38
N ARG A 878 8.37 3.72 12.34
CA ARG A 878 8.62 4.63 11.20
C ARG A 878 8.87 3.91 9.87
N SER A 879 9.23 2.62 9.91
CA SER A 879 9.38 1.80 8.70
C SER A 879 8.06 1.24 8.19
N GLY A 880 6.97 1.39 8.95
CA GLY A 880 5.65 0.87 8.65
C GLY A 880 5.42 -0.57 9.10
N ARG A 881 6.27 -1.09 10.00
CA ARG A 881 6.14 -2.43 10.59
C ARG A 881 5.55 -2.35 11.99
N ARG A 882 4.80 -3.36 12.43
CA ARG A 882 4.22 -3.34 13.78
C ARG A 882 5.29 -3.52 14.85
N ARG A 883 5.14 -2.80 15.96
CA ARG A 883 6.01 -2.92 17.13
C ARG A 883 5.56 -4.12 17.94
N PRO A 884 6.44 -5.07 18.23
CA PRO A 884 6.08 -6.14 19.14
C PRO A 884 6.03 -5.59 20.57
N ILE A 885 4.92 -5.83 21.26
CA ILE A 885 4.69 -5.51 22.68
C ILE A 885 4.71 -6.80 23.47
N GLU A 886 5.33 -6.79 24.65
CA GLU A 886 5.42 -7.95 25.53
C GLU A 886 4.02 -8.39 26.01
N SER A 887 3.79 -9.69 26.05
CA SER A 887 2.63 -10.30 26.73
C SER A 887 3.08 -11.00 28.01
N GLN A 888 2.15 -11.29 28.92
CA GLN A 888 2.43 -11.97 30.20
C GLN A 888 2.71 -13.48 30.06
N LYS A 889 2.85 -14.01 28.85
CA LYS A 889 3.04 -15.45 28.63
C LYS A 889 4.51 -15.75 28.33
N GLU A 890 5.10 -16.56 29.20
CA GLU A 890 6.47 -17.06 29.09
C GLU A 890 6.51 -18.38 28.31
N ILE A 891 7.57 -18.57 27.52
CA ILE A 891 7.85 -19.74 26.71
C ILE A 891 9.30 -20.13 27.00
N ARG A 892 9.54 -21.40 27.36
CA ARG A 892 10.89 -21.94 27.56
C ARG A 892 11.26 -22.84 26.39
N ILE A 893 12.41 -22.58 25.76
CA ILE A 893 12.94 -23.36 24.64
C ILE A 893 14.26 -24.01 25.10
N GLU A 894 14.39 -25.32 24.99
CA GLU A 894 15.63 -26.03 25.35
C GLU A 894 16.74 -25.72 24.34
N ALA A 895 17.94 -25.41 24.83
CA ALA A 895 19.07 -25.04 23.98
C ALA A 895 20.41 -25.38 24.66
N ASP A 896 21.41 -25.79 23.88
CA ASP A 896 22.81 -25.91 24.30
C ASP A 896 23.73 -24.88 23.64
N GLN A 897 23.24 -24.17 22.62
CA GLN A 897 23.92 -23.07 21.95
C GLN A 897 22.92 -22.00 21.52
N VAL A 898 23.34 -20.72 21.56
CA VAL A 898 22.54 -19.58 21.10
C VAL A 898 23.32 -18.79 20.05
N ILE A 899 22.68 -18.49 18.92
CA ILE A 899 23.26 -17.70 17.84
C ILE A 899 22.47 -16.41 17.64
N PHE A 900 23.13 -15.26 17.84
CA PHE A 900 22.51 -13.95 17.61
C PHE A 900 22.75 -13.47 16.16
N ALA A 901 21.69 -13.37 15.39
CA ALA A 901 21.70 -12.91 13.99
C ALA A 901 20.77 -11.70 13.80
N ILE A 902 20.94 -10.69 14.66
CA ILE A 902 20.05 -9.51 14.75
C ILE A 902 20.56 -8.25 14.03
N GLY A 903 21.68 -8.34 13.30
CA GLY A 903 22.20 -7.25 12.49
C GLY A 903 23.71 -7.16 12.53
N GLN A 904 24.22 -6.22 11.74
CA GLN A 904 25.64 -5.92 11.64
C GLN A 904 25.90 -4.44 11.90
N SER A 905 27.05 -4.10 12.48
CA SER A 905 27.48 -2.73 12.73
C SER A 905 29.00 -2.63 12.71
N PHE A 906 29.50 -1.43 12.41
CA PHE A 906 30.92 -1.11 12.48
C PHE A 906 31.07 0.35 12.90
N ASP A 907 32.02 0.62 13.79
CA ASP A 907 32.32 1.98 14.22
C ASP A 907 33.39 2.60 13.31
N PHE A 908 32.93 3.41 12.37
CA PHE A 908 33.79 4.09 11.40
C PHE A 908 34.64 5.20 12.04
N SER A 909 34.32 5.68 13.24
CA SER A 909 35.12 6.73 13.88
C SER A 909 36.58 6.30 14.09
N SER A 910 36.80 5.01 14.36
CA SER A 910 38.13 4.41 14.56
C SER A 910 39.07 4.53 13.34
N VAL A 911 38.52 4.60 12.13
CA VAL A 911 39.29 4.69 10.87
C VAL A 911 39.13 6.04 10.17
N CYS A 912 38.08 6.79 10.48
CA CYS A 912 37.74 8.07 9.86
C CYS A 912 38.30 9.29 10.61
N ALA A 913 38.55 9.17 11.93
CA ALA A 913 38.95 10.29 12.77
C ALA A 913 40.30 10.91 12.38
N GLU A 914 41.23 10.10 11.86
CA GLU A 914 42.57 10.55 11.47
C GLU A 914 42.56 11.65 10.39
N VAL A 915 41.69 11.51 9.38
CA VAL A 915 41.58 12.44 8.25
C VAL A 915 40.40 13.41 8.38
N GLY A 916 39.66 13.36 9.48
CA GLY A 916 38.47 14.20 9.69
C GLY A 916 37.30 13.87 8.76
N LEU A 917 37.16 12.60 8.36
CA LEU A 917 36.06 12.18 7.48
C LEU A 917 34.72 12.24 8.22
N GLU A 918 33.70 12.84 7.60
CA GLU A 918 32.37 12.93 8.21
C GLU A 918 31.65 11.58 8.22
N THR A 919 31.04 11.25 9.35
CA THR A 919 30.23 10.03 9.53
C THR A 919 28.80 10.35 9.95
N VAL A 920 27.88 9.42 9.70
CA VAL A 920 26.50 9.48 10.18
C VAL A 920 26.37 8.54 11.37
N ALA A 921 26.20 9.13 12.56
CA ALA A 921 26.09 8.40 13.83
C ALA A 921 27.21 7.35 14.07
N ASN A 922 28.42 7.63 13.58
CA ASN A 922 29.60 6.74 13.58
C ASN A 922 29.42 5.38 12.88
N LYS A 923 28.27 5.12 12.25
CA LYS A 923 27.91 3.82 11.65
C LYS A 923 28.02 3.78 10.13
N GLN A 924 28.12 4.94 9.49
CA GLN A 924 28.19 5.09 8.03
C GLN A 924 29.11 6.26 7.70
N ILE A 925 29.78 6.18 6.56
CA ILE A 925 30.55 7.28 5.97
C ILE A 925 29.58 8.18 5.20
N ARG A 926 29.60 9.48 5.47
CA ARG A 926 28.79 10.44 4.72
C ARG A 926 29.40 10.63 3.33
N SER A 927 28.63 10.34 2.30
CA SER A 927 29.02 10.56 0.90
C SER A 927 27.87 11.11 0.07
N ASP A 928 28.21 11.80 -1.01
CA ASP A 928 27.26 12.23 -2.04
C ASP A 928 26.60 11.02 -2.71
N LYS A 929 25.27 11.09 -2.89
CA LYS A 929 24.50 9.95 -3.42
C LYS A 929 24.74 9.71 -4.91
N GLN A 930 25.13 10.73 -5.67
CA GLN A 930 25.34 10.65 -7.11
C GLN A 930 26.77 10.22 -7.46
N THR A 931 27.76 10.76 -6.75
CA THR A 931 29.19 10.58 -7.06
C THR A 931 29.92 9.64 -6.10
N GLY A 932 29.38 9.40 -4.89
CA GLY A 932 30.08 8.69 -3.83
C GLY A 932 31.20 9.50 -3.16
N GLN A 933 31.39 10.77 -3.51
CA GLN A 933 32.42 11.63 -2.93
C GLN A 933 32.11 11.95 -1.46
N THR A 934 33.12 11.92 -0.60
CA THR A 934 32.97 12.22 0.83
C THR A 934 33.24 13.70 1.13
N SER A 935 33.27 14.09 2.42
CA SER A 935 33.71 15.42 2.85
C SER A 935 35.16 15.74 2.45
N ILE A 936 35.98 14.72 2.15
CA ILE A 936 37.35 14.87 1.68
C ILE A 936 37.39 14.61 0.16
N PRO A 937 37.82 15.58 -0.68
CA PRO A 937 37.64 15.51 -2.12
C PRO A 937 38.25 14.27 -2.82
N TRP A 938 39.36 13.74 -2.31
CA TRP A 938 40.06 12.59 -2.88
C TRP A 938 39.59 11.24 -2.31
N ILE A 939 38.62 11.24 -1.38
CA ILE A 939 38.06 10.03 -0.76
C ILE A 939 36.61 9.82 -1.19
N PHE A 940 36.32 8.60 -1.62
CA PHE A 940 35.02 8.14 -2.07
C PHE A 940 34.55 6.95 -1.23
N SER A 941 33.24 6.75 -1.09
CA SER A 941 32.65 5.65 -0.33
C SER A 941 31.43 5.08 -1.05
N GLY A 942 31.19 3.78 -0.87
CA GLY A 942 30.08 3.08 -1.50
C GLY A 942 29.80 1.71 -0.87
N GLY A 943 28.67 1.11 -1.23
CA GLY A 943 28.18 -0.11 -0.59
C GLY A 943 27.85 0.09 0.89
N ASP A 944 27.99 -0.97 1.69
CA ASP A 944 27.52 -0.94 3.08
C ASP A 944 28.20 0.12 3.96
N ALA A 945 29.40 0.57 3.59
CA ALA A 945 30.10 1.63 4.30
C ALA A 945 29.40 3.00 4.18
N ALA A 946 28.71 3.26 3.06
CA ALA A 946 27.96 4.49 2.82
C ALA A 946 26.47 4.36 3.16
N THR A 947 25.87 3.20 2.88
CA THR A 947 24.41 3.02 2.97
C THR A 947 23.95 2.15 4.14
N GLY A 948 24.86 1.46 4.83
CA GLY A 948 24.53 0.32 5.69
C GLY A 948 24.27 -0.95 4.89
N PRO A 949 24.07 -2.09 5.57
CA PRO A 949 24.00 -3.41 4.94
C PRO A 949 22.82 -3.51 3.97
N LEU A 950 23.12 -3.68 2.69
CA LEU A 950 22.15 -3.85 1.59
C LEU A 950 22.42 -5.15 0.81
N SER A 951 21.81 -5.28 -0.37
CA SER A 951 22.02 -6.43 -1.25
C SER A 951 23.36 -6.36 -2.01
N VAL A 952 23.78 -7.49 -2.58
CA VAL A 952 24.97 -7.55 -3.44
C VAL A 952 24.85 -6.61 -4.66
N ILE A 953 23.66 -6.49 -5.26
CA ILE A 953 23.45 -5.65 -6.44
C ILE A 953 23.48 -4.16 -6.11
N ASP A 954 23.05 -3.76 -4.90
CA ASP A 954 23.22 -2.40 -4.39
C ASP A 954 24.70 -2.05 -4.16
N ALA A 955 25.46 -3.00 -3.62
CA ALA A 955 26.91 -2.84 -3.44
C ALA A 955 27.63 -2.64 -4.79
N ILE A 956 27.24 -3.40 -5.83
CA ILE A 956 27.74 -3.24 -7.19
C ILE A 956 27.42 -1.85 -7.73
N ALA A 957 26.16 -1.40 -7.59
CA ALA A 957 25.73 -0.07 -8.00
C ALA A 957 26.50 1.05 -7.29
N GLY A 958 26.74 0.89 -5.97
CA GLY A 958 27.55 1.82 -5.19
C GLY A 958 29.01 1.90 -5.66
N GLY A 959 29.61 0.75 -5.98
CA GLY A 959 30.96 0.68 -6.54
C GLY A 959 31.07 1.33 -7.93
N GLU A 960 30.06 1.12 -8.79
CA GLU A 960 29.97 1.76 -10.11
C GLU A 960 29.86 3.28 -10.00
N ARG A 961 28.94 3.78 -9.16
CA ARG A 961 28.76 5.23 -8.96
C ARG A 961 30.05 5.89 -8.48
N ALA A 962 30.72 5.29 -7.50
CA ALA A 962 31.97 5.81 -6.99
C ALA A 962 33.10 5.78 -8.03
N ALA A 963 33.21 4.73 -8.84
CA ALA A 963 34.18 4.68 -9.93
C ALA A 963 33.99 5.83 -10.94
N VAL A 964 32.74 6.13 -11.31
CA VAL A 964 32.43 7.27 -12.19
C VAL A 964 32.73 8.60 -11.49
N GLY A 965 32.37 8.75 -10.21
CA GLY A 965 32.70 9.93 -9.43
C GLY A 965 34.21 10.20 -9.33
N MET A 966 35.00 9.13 -9.14
CA MET A 966 36.47 9.20 -9.11
C MET A 966 37.04 9.59 -10.47
N ASP A 967 36.55 9.02 -11.58
CA ASP A 967 36.98 9.41 -12.92
C ASP A 967 36.68 10.89 -13.22
N CYS A 968 35.46 11.34 -12.90
CA CYS A 968 35.06 12.74 -13.02
C CYS A 968 35.97 13.67 -12.21
N TYR A 969 36.35 13.28 -10.99
CA TYR A 969 37.27 14.06 -10.16
C TYR A 969 38.68 14.11 -10.74
N LEU A 970 39.21 12.99 -11.24
CA LEU A 970 40.57 12.91 -11.77
C LEU A 970 40.73 13.59 -13.13
N THR A 971 39.70 13.56 -13.97
CA THR A 971 39.78 13.98 -15.38
C THR A 971 38.96 15.23 -15.70
N GLY A 972 38.00 15.60 -14.85
CA GLY A 972 37.04 16.68 -15.09
C GLY A 972 35.93 16.33 -16.09
N SER A 973 35.80 15.06 -16.50
CA SER A 973 34.79 14.61 -17.47
C SER A 973 34.33 13.18 -17.16
N ASN A 974 33.13 12.82 -17.62
CA ASN A 974 32.56 11.49 -17.41
C ASN A 974 32.87 10.59 -18.62
N HIS A 975 33.68 9.54 -18.42
CA HIS A 975 34.05 8.59 -19.48
C HIS A 975 33.34 7.24 -19.37
N ALA A 976 32.25 7.12 -18.59
CA ALA A 976 31.54 5.87 -18.35
C ALA A 976 30.77 5.37 -19.59
N PHE A 977 31.48 4.88 -20.60
CA PHE A 977 30.93 4.47 -21.91
C PHE A 977 29.88 3.35 -21.82
N TRP A 978 29.94 2.51 -20.78
CA TRP A 978 28.92 1.49 -20.50
C TRP A 978 27.58 2.08 -20.08
N ARG A 979 27.52 3.40 -19.83
CA ARG A 979 26.27 4.10 -19.56
C ARG A 979 25.44 4.38 -20.81
N ASN A 980 26.04 4.25 -21.99
CA ASN A 980 25.35 4.40 -23.26
C ASN A 980 24.34 3.28 -23.44
N GLU A 981 23.21 3.61 -24.08
CA GLU A 981 22.19 2.62 -24.38
C GLU A 981 22.51 1.88 -25.68
N HIS A 982 22.31 0.56 -25.65
CA HIS A 982 22.49 -0.32 -26.80
C HIS A 982 21.14 -0.76 -27.35
N GLU A 983 20.88 -0.58 -28.64
CA GLU A 983 19.67 -1.09 -29.28
C GLU A 983 19.67 -2.62 -29.26
N ASN A 984 18.56 -3.22 -28.80
CA ASN A 984 18.43 -4.67 -28.75
C ASN A 984 18.00 -5.21 -30.12
N THR A 985 18.97 -5.76 -30.86
CA THR A 985 18.83 -6.24 -32.25
C THR A 985 18.15 -7.59 -32.42
N THR A 986 17.71 -8.23 -31.33
CA THR A 986 17.03 -9.53 -31.39
C THR A 986 15.64 -9.41 -32.00
N ALA A 987 15.24 -10.43 -32.78
CA ALA A 987 13.95 -10.42 -33.47
C ALA A 987 12.78 -10.42 -32.47
N TYR A 988 11.83 -9.53 -32.68
CA TYR A 988 10.62 -9.44 -31.88
C TYR A 988 9.44 -9.02 -32.75
N ASP A 989 8.33 -9.73 -32.61
CA ASP A 989 7.07 -9.40 -33.25
C ASP A 989 6.15 -8.77 -32.20
N PRO A 990 5.93 -7.44 -32.24
CA PRO A 990 5.08 -6.75 -31.27
C PRO A 990 3.59 -7.07 -31.43
N ASP A 991 3.18 -7.63 -32.58
CA ASP A 991 1.80 -7.98 -32.88
C ASP A 991 1.47 -9.43 -32.49
N ALA A 992 2.48 -10.22 -32.11
CA ALA A 992 2.29 -11.61 -31.68
C ALA A 992 1.66 -11.69 -30.27
N ASP A 993 0.71 -12.61 -30.11
CA ASP A 993 0.12 -12.88 -28.80
C ASP A 993 1.17 -13.36 -27.78
N PRO A 994 1.09 -12.93 -26.52
CA PRO A 994 1.94 -13.45 -25.46
C PRO A 994 1.85 -14.98 -25.38
N VAL A 995 3.02 -15.63 -25.26
CA VAL A 995 3.07 -17.09 -25.16
C VAL A 995 2.24 -17.62 -23.99
N PRO A 996 1.50 -18.75 -24.15
CA PRO A 996 0.44 -19.15 -23.21
C PRO A 996 0.91 -20.01 -22.02
N TYR A 997 2.17 -20.42 -21.98
CA TYR A 997 2.67 -21.31 -20.92
C TYR A 997 3.11 -20.53 -19.65
N PRO A 998 2.92 -21.11 -18.45
CA PRO A 998 3.20 -20.45 -17.19
C PRO A 998 4.70 -20.35 -16.89
N ARG A 999 5.02 -19.62 -15.81
CA ARG A 999 6.34 -19.61 -15.20
C ARG A 999 6.70 -21.02 -14.71
N GLU A 1000 7.91 -21.46 -15.02
CA GLU A 1000 8.46 -22.71 -14.49
C GLU A 1000 9.17 -22.45 -13.16
N ALA A 1001 9.08 -23.37 -12.20
CA ALA A 1001 9.86 -23.30 -10.96
C ALA A 1001 11.33 -23.66 -11.20
N LEU A 1002 12.23 -23.15 -10.36
CA LEU A 1002 13.62 -23.61 -10.35
C LEU A 1002 13.70 -25.05 -9.84
N ASN A 1003 14.60 -25.83 -10.44
CA ASN A 1003 14.91 -27.16 -9.94
C ASN A 1003 15.66 -27.01 -8.61
N THR A 1004 15.23 -27.73 -7.58
CA THR A 1004 15.95 -27.74 -6.29
C THR A 1004 16.43 -29.14 -5.95
N LEU A 1005 17.55 -29.23 -5.24
CA LEU A 1005 18.03 -30.49 -4.70
C LEU A 1005 16.98 -31.04 -3.71
N PRO A 1006 16.61 -32.34 -3.78
CA PRO A 1006 15.62 -32.91 -2.87
C PRO A 1006 15.96 -32.69 -1.39
N VAL A 1007 14.95 -32.44 -0.57
CA VAL A 1007 15.09 -32.13 0.87
C VAL A 1007 15.97 -33.17 1.59
N ASP A 1008 15.71 -34.46 1.35
CA ASP A 1008 16.45 -35.57 1.99
C ASP A 1008 17.94 -35.58 1.64
N ARG A 1009 18.34 -35.00 0.50
CA ARG A 1009 19.75 -34.88 0.11
C ARG A 1009 20.37 -33.61 0.67
N ARG A 1010 19.70 -32.46 0.50
CA ARG A 1010 20.27 -31.16 0.88
C ARG A 1010 20.43 -30.95 2.40
N ARG A 1011 19.73 -31.74 3.23
CA ARG A 1011 19.91 -31.72 4.71
C ARG A 1011 21.24 -32.30 5.18
N HIS A 1012 21.93 -33.08 4.35
CA HIS A 1012 23.12 -33.84 4.75
C HIS A 1012 24.38 -33.48 3.96
N ASN A 1013 24.31 -32.45 3.12
CA ASN A 1013 25.45 -31.97 2.36
C ASN A 1013 25.38 -30.45 2.14
N PHE A 1014 26.46 -29.92 1.56
CA PHE A 1014 26.59 -28.51 1.21
C PHE A 1014 26.63 -28.31 -0.31
N ASP A 1015 26.01 -29.23 -1.05
CA ASP A 1015 25.86 -29.11 -2.50
C ASP A 1015 24.93 -27.94 -2.83
N GLU A 1016 25.07 -27.38 -4.03
CA GLU A 1016 24.25 -26.27 -4.48
C GLU A 1016 22.76 -26.68 -4.51
N VAL A 1017 21.91 -25.91 -3.83
CA VAL A 1017 20.49 -26.26 -3.68
C VAL A 1017 19.69 -25.90 -4.93
N ASP A 1018 19.90 -24.72 -5.48
CA ASP A 1018 19.20 -24.23 -6.67
C ASP A 1018 19.95 -24.68 -7.93
N LEU A 1019 19.33 -25.57 -8.71
CA LEU A 1019 19.92 -26.19 -9.89
C LEU A 1019 19.50 -25.46 -11.18
N PRO A 1020 20.37 -25.40 -12.20
CA PRO A 1020 20.05 -24.77 -13.47
C PRO A 1020 18.96 -25.55 -14.23
N TRP A 1021 18.25 -24.83 -15.09
CA TRP A 1021 17.31 -25.43 -16.04
C TRP A 1021 18.01 -26.14 -17.20
N THR A 1022 17.25 -26.97 -17.90
CA THR A 1022 17.65 -27.42 -19.24
C THR A 1022 17.54 -26.26 -20.24
N GLU A 1023 18.30 -26.36 -21.34
CA GLU A 1023 18.29 -25.34 -22.41
C GLU A 1023 16.86 -25.07 -22.94
N SER A 1024 16.07 -26.13 -23.14
CA SER A 1024 14.69 -26.02 -23.63
C SER A 1024 13.79 -25.20 -22.71
N VAL A 1025 13.93 -25.36 -21.40
CA VAL A 1025 13.15 -24.61 -20.41
C VAL A 1025 13.62 -23.16 -20.37
N ALA A 1026 14.93 -22.91 -20.37
CA ALA A 1026 15.48 -21.56 -20.33
C ALA A 1026 15.06 -20.72 -21.56
N ILE A 1027 15.14 -21.27 -22.77
CA ILE A 1027 14.71 -20.58 -24.00
C ILE A 1027 13.21 -20.30 -23.97
N ARG A 1028 12.41 -21.28 -23.55
CA ARG A 1028 10.96 -21.13 -23.42
C ARG A 1028 10.62 -20.02 -22.43
N GLN A 1029 11.26 -20.00 -21.26
CA GLN A 1029 11.02 -18.97 -20.25
C GLN A 1029 11.52 -17.58 -20.70
N ALA A 1030 12.61 -17.50 -21.49
CA ALA A 1030 13.08 -16.25 -22.09
C ALA A 1030 12.05 -15.65 -23.08
N LYS A 1031 11.37 -16.49 -23.87
CA LYS A 1031 10.31 -16.08 -24.80
C LYS A 1031 9.03 -15.56 -24.14
N ARG A 1032 8.91 -15.65 -22.81
CA ARG A 1032 7.80 -15.00 -22.06
C ARG A 1032 7.97 -13.49 -21.95
N CYS A 1033 9.18 -12.97 -22.22
CA CYS A 1033 9.47 -11.54 -22.15
C CYS A 1033 8.63 -10.74 -23.16
N LEU A 1034 7.97 -9.68 -22.66
CA LEU A 1034 7.13 -8.78 -23.46
C LEU A 1034 7.92 -7.66 -24.15
N ARG A 1035 9.27 -7.71 -24.12
CA ARG A 1035 10.19 -6.72 -24.71
C ARG A 1035 9.72 -5.27 -24.50
N CYS A 1036 9.56 -4.86 -23.25
CA CYS A 1036 9.12 -3.49 -22.90
C CYS A 1036 10.11 -2.39 -23.32
N ASP A 1037 11.31 -2.79 -23.74
CA ASP A 1037 12.36 -1.98 -24.38
C ASP A 1037 12.12 -1.72 -25.88
N TYR A 1038 11.23 -2.48 -26.54
CA TYR A 1038 11.05 -2.41 -27.98
C TYR A 1038 10.55 -1.02 -28.43
N GLY A 1039 11.23 -0.44 -29.42
CA GLY A 1039 10.92 0.88 -29.97
C GLY A 1039 11.40 2.06 -29.12
N LYS A 1040 12.30 1.83 -28.15
CA LYS A 1040 12.90 2.86 -27.28
C LYS A 1040 14.40 2.99 -27.45
#